data_AF-A0A8J3KJU1-F1
#
_entry.id   AF-A0A8J3KJU1-F1
#
_cell.length_a   1.000
_cell.length_b   1.000
_cell.length_c   1.000
_cell.angle_alpha   90.00
_cell.angle_beta   90.00
_cell.angle_gamma   90.00
#
_symmetry.space_group_name_H-M   'P 1'
#
loop_
_entity.id
_entity.type
_entity.pdbx_description
1 polymer ?
#
loop_
_entity_poly.entity_id
_entity_poly.type
_entity_poly.pdbx_seq_one_letter_code
_entity_poly.pdbx_strand_id
1 'polypeptide(L)'
;MRRVPWRPAAAAAAAAALVAGLLTGVGTPIATAAPAAAPPDAAGVTLLTGDHVTVSADGQVVVEPGPGRAGMTFQVTTASGRVRVIPADAGALLAAGRLDVRLFDVTGLLDGGYARRDGLPLIVTGDGSGTRAGGMTAARRGVTGIAGLTGVRDLSAIGGVAVRQVRATAADAWRGLTGSPGGARLRAGLGKIWLDGVRRPALDTSVAQIGAPTAWAAGFTGTGASVAVLDTGIDTAHPDLAGQVAGRRDFTGSGESELDLSGHGTHVAATIAGTGTASGGTYRGVAPGAKLLDAKVCDRYGCTDSAIIAGMIWAAEQGAKVANLSFSAPDSPGLDPVEQAVQDLSTSHGMLFVVAAGNADGPTYGAVGSPGTVPAALTVGAVDGTDAVAPFSRRGPGPDGALKPEITAPGVAITAARSTTALDVPGAPTDAYTELSGTSMATPHVAGVAALLYQRHPGWTGQQLKAALMAAARPRADQGVYAQGAGRVDAARAVTQTVTSTTAGISFGALRWPHTDNGPTHQQAVFRNTAATPVTLDLRLNVTGPDGAAVPAGMFTVTPAQLTVPAGSEATATVTADTRLGPDGLVGGWLTATAGEIVVGVPVTVDKEVESYDVTLLHTDRAGRTPSFFLTQLARRDSDLPPLDLWGPDPDGTVIVRVPKAHYSLNGFLHVYPEAPPVTKGASATAAEDSYDVMLAQPDLLIDRAMTIRLDGARGLPLSVTVPRTSARQYYAVLAAYTRRPHGTAGGALVSGDFSRVYAAQLTPAPLDPDYVSIVSGQWARADTSGSLWASPYVYALSFPQRGRMVTGYQRAVTENQLASVRADFAHTTAGTSGAKRIRGALTDYGVGNFGPFLSFPLPFTRTEYYTADPLVTFAGDFAEIDATTDETISGVFGERRAYRAGRSYLEQWNPAVFAPSLGNDVLAGVTRTGDTLTMDLGLYGDGAGRPGRSQTDSVSGTLHRDGVKLADLDGAEYAEIALPAQDGRYRLELRAERGARFALSTRTQIAWTFRSGHVSGDALPLPLSAIRWTPALDRFGTAPAGRLSAVPVTVLPQAGSTAGAVTSLSVQASFDDGTTWQNVSVKDGCAWVRHPSGSGFVSLRARAATADGSTVEVTVIRAYRYA
;
A
#
# COMPACT_ATOMS: atom_id res chain seq x y z
N MET A 1 -15.41 19.40 -67.25
CA MET A 1 -16.04 20.60 -67.86
C MET A 1 -17.44 20.76 -67.28
N ARG A 2 -17.92 22.02 -67.17
CA ARG A 2 -19.28 22.56 -67.47
C ARG A 2 -20.46 21.55 -67.60
N ARG A 3 -21.68 21.80 -67.06
CA ARG A 3 -22.37 23.10 -66.79
C ARG A 3 -23.25 23.14 -65.52
N VAL A 4 -23.48 24.38 -65.07
CA VAL A 4 -24.49 24.95 -64.13
C VAL A 4 -25.77 25.27 -64.94
N PRO A 5 -27.05 25.18 -64.46
CA PRO A 5 -27.72 26.25 -63.65
C PRO A 5 -28.93 25.76 -62.76
N TRP A 6 -29.77 26.56 -62.05
CA TRP A 6 -29.78 27.98 -61.65
C TRP A 6 -30.54 28.22 -60.31
N ARG A 7 -30.75 29.49 -59.93
CA ARG A 7 -31.43 30.07 -58.73
C ARG A 7 -32.71 30.85 -59.17
N PRO A 8 -33.53 31.52 -58.30
CA PRO A 8 -33.75 31.41 -56.83
C PRO A 8 -35.24 31.54 -56.34
N ALA A 9 -35.43 31.36 -55.01
CA ALA A 9 -36.30 32.10 -54.06
C ALA A 9 -37.82 32.42 -54.28
N ALA A 10 -38.62 31.96 -53.29
CA ALA A 10 -39.61 32.69 -52.44
C ALA A 10 -40.84 33.45 -53.04
N ALA A 11 -41.95 33.69 -52.32
CA ALA A 11 -42.62 33.02 -51.18
C ALA A 11 -43.97 33.72 -50.89
N ALA A 12 -45.04 33.00 -50.52
CA ALA A 12 -46.25 33.55 -49.87
C ALA A 12 -47.10 32.44 -49.21
N ALA A 13 -47.90 32.80 -48.20
CA ALA A 13 -48.57 31.86 -47.29
C ALA A 13 -50.06 31.59 -47.60
N ALA A 14 -50.56 30.45 -47.11
CA ALA A 14 -51.96 30.29 -46.69
C ALA A 14 -52.06 29.23 -45.56
N ALA A 15 -52.79 29.56 -44.49
CA ALA A 15 -53.29 28.63 -43.47
C ALA A 15 -54.84 28.59 -43.61
N ALA A 16 -55.68 27.91 -42.83
CA ALA A 16 -55.57 27.13 -41.57
C ALA A 16 -56.89 26.29 -41.47
N ALA A 17 -57.15 25.39 -40.51
CA ALA A 17 -56.37 24.54 -39.59
C ALA A 17 -57.40 23.68 -38.81
N LEU A 18 -57.02 22.54 -38.21
CA LEU A 18 -57.80 21.89 -37.13
C LEU A 18 -56.90 21.03 -36.22
N VAL A 19 -57.35 20.74 -35.00
CA VAL A 19 -56.47 20.53 -33.83
C VAL A 19 -56.93 19.40 -32.90
N ALA A 20 -56.01 18.51 -32.54
CA ALA A 20 -55.84 17.85 -31.21
C ALA A 20 -54.69 16.83 -31.28
N GLY A 21 -53.77 16.69 -30.31
CA GLY A 21 -53.54 17.48 -29.10
C GLY A 21 -52.33 16.93 -28.30
N LEU A 22 -51.89 17.69 -27.28
CA LEU A 22 -50.96 17.29 -26.19
C LEU A 22 -49.62 16.61 -26.55
N LEU A 23 -48.55 17.42 -26.62
CA LEU A 23 -47.17 16.97 -26.39
C LEU A 23 -46.44 17.96 -25.46
N THR A 24 -46.61 17.79 -24.14
CA THR A 24 -45.78 18.45 -23.11
C THR A 24 -44.54 17.60 -22.83
N GLY A 25 -43.67 17.44 -23.83
CA GLY A 25 -42.37 16.79 -23.68
C GLY A 25 -41.39 17.71 -22.96
N VAL A 26 -41.11 17.44 -21.68
CA VAL A 26 -40.09 18.17 -20.92
C VAL A 26 -38.71 17.81 -21.50
N GLY A 27 -38.00 18.80 -22.04
CA GLY A 27 -36.66 18.61 -22.58
C GLY A 27 -35.64 18.36 -21.48
N THR A 28 -35.40 17.10 -21.14
CA THR A 28 -34.25 16.70 -20.30
C THR A 28 -32.95 17.06 -21.01
N PRO A 29 -31.99 17.74 -20.36
CA PRO A 29 -30.69 18.02 -20.96
C PRO A 29 -29.96 16.71 -21.25
N ILE A 30 -29.37 16.59 -22.44
CA ILE A 30 -28.54 15.44 -22.80
C ILE A 30 -27.27 15.51 -21.95
N ALA A 31 -27.10 14.55 -21.05
CA ALA A 31 -25.89 14.45 -20.23
C ALA A 31 -24.68 14.10 -21.11
N THR A 32 -23.58 14.84 -20.94
CA THR A 32 -22.26 14.38 -21.37
C THR A 32 -21.89 13.16 -20.52
N ALA A 33 -21.69 12.01 -21.15
CA ALA A 33 -21.39 10.76 -20.45
C ALA A 33 -20.14 10.91 -19.54
N ALA A 34 -20.24 10.36 -18.34
CA ALA A 34 -19.09 10.17 -17.45
C ALA A 34 -18.19 9.04 -17.98
N PRO A 35 -16.93 8.93 -17.52
CA PRO A 35 -16.19 7.68 -17.63
C PRO A 35 -16.84 6.63 -16.74
N ALA A 36 -17.30 5.53 -17.33
CA ALA A 36 -17.95 4.43 -16.61
C ALA A 36 -16.99 3.74 -15.62
N ALA A 37 -17.55 3.21 -14.53
CA ALA A 37 -16.77 2.63 -13.43
C ALA A 37 -16.00 1.36 -13.83
N ALA A 38 -14.72 1.28 -13.43
CA ALA A 38 -13.87 0.11 -13.67
C ALA A 38 -14.46 -1.20 -13.08
N PRO A 39 -14.17 -2.37 -13.68
CA PRO A 39 -14.54 -3.67 -13.12
C PRO A 39 -13.76 -3.94 -11.82
N PRO A 40 -14.29 -4.78 -10.90
CA PRO A 40 -14.06 -4.54 -9.46
C PRO A 40 -12.65 -4.83 -8.93
N ASP A 41 -11.82 -5.57 -9.68
CA ASP A 41 -10.56 -6.18 -9.18
C ASP A 41 -9.35 -5.95 -10.08
N ALA A 42 -9.25 -4.73 -10.59
CA ALA A 42 -7.93 -4.11 -10.61
C ALA A 42 -7.97 -3.06 -9.49
N ALA A 43 -7.06 -3.17 -8.52
CA ALA A 43 -7.15 -2.53 -7.22
C ALA A 43 -7.23 -1.00 -7.36
N GLY A 44 -8.43 -0.46 -7.12
CA GLY A 44 -8.81 0.91 -7.48
C GLY A 44 -8.92 1.84 -6.28
N VAL A 45 -8.32 3.03 -6.37
CA VAL A 45 -8.45 4.09 -5.35
C VAL A 45 -8.67 5.45 -6.00
N THR A 46 -9.62 6.21 -5.45
CA THR A 46 -9.84 7.62 -5.79
C THR A 46 -8.89 8.49 -4.96
N LEU A 47 -8.05 9.29 -5.62
CA LEU A 47 -7.11 10.22 -4.97
C LEU A 47 -7.82 11.44 -4.34
N LEU A 48 -7.06 12.24 -3.58
CA LEU A 48 -7.55 13.51 -3.03
C LEU A 48 -8.10 14.47 -4.11
N THR A 49 -7.56 14.41 -5.32
CA THR A 49 -7.97 15.21 -6.48
C THR A 49 -9.27 14.75 -7.16
N GLY A 50 -9.74 13.54 -6.83
CA GLY A 50 -10.85 12.87 -7.52
C GLY A 50 -10.48 12.11 -8.80
N ASP A 51 -9.18 12.00 -9.11
CA ASP A 51 -8.71 11.07 -10.14
C ASP A 51 -8.77 9.63 -9.61
N HIS A 52 -9.12 8.68 -10.48
CA HIS A 52 -9.17 7.26 -10.13
C HIS A 52 -7.90 6.56 -10.63
N VAL A 53 -7.17 5.90 -9.73
CA VAL A 53 -6.00 5.10 -10.05
C VAL A 53 -6.34 3.64 -9.87
N THR A 54 -5.90 2.80 -10.80
CA THR A 54 -6.14 1.36 -10.79
C THR A 54 -4.83 0.61 -10.99
N VAL A 55 -4.54 -0.39 -10.15
CA VAL A 55 -3.29 -1.18 -10.20
C VAL A 55 -3.62 -2.67 -10.37
N SER A 56 -2.84 -3.38 -11.18
CA SER A 56 -2.95 -4.85 -11.33
C SER A 56 -1.95 -5.59 -10.44
N ALA A 57 -2.15 -6.90 -10.25
CA ALA A 57 -1.30 -7.75 -9.42
C ALA A 57 0.19 -7.73 -9.83
N ASP A 58 0.53 -7.38 -11.08
CA ASP A 58 1.90 -7.21 -11.56
C ASP A 58 2.37 -5.74 -11.64
N GLY A 59 1.72 -4.82 -10.90
CA GLY A 59 2.20 -3.44 -10.74
C GLY A 59 1.96 -2.48 -11.91
N GLN A 60 1.23 -2.89 -12.95
CA GLN A 60 0.83 -1.98 -14.04
C GLN A 60 -0.25 -1.02 -13.56
N VAL A 61 -0.27 0.20 -14.12
CA VAL A 61 -1.07 1.33 -13.62
C VAL A 61 -2.00 1.90 -14.69
N VAL A 62 -3.22 2.25 -14.28
CA VAL A 62 -4.16 3.13 -15.00
C VAL A 62 -4.34 4.41 -14.20
N VAL A 63 -4.49 5.54 -14.89
CA VAL A 63 -5.01 6.77 -14.28
C VAL A 63 -6.16 7.29 -15.13
N GLU A 64 -7.33 7.40 -14.51
CA GLU A 64 -8.59 7.85 -15.11
C GLU A 64 -8.90 9.25 -14.54
N PRO A 65 -8.85 10.32 -15.35
CA PRO A 65 -8.98 11.69 -14.84
C PRO A 65 -10.36 11.96 -14.24
N GLY A 66 -10.40 12.61 -13.08
CA GLY A 66 -11.63 12.91 -12.36
C GLY A 66 -12.56 13.91 -13.08
N PRO A 67 -13.82 14.06 -12.63
CA PRO A 67 -14.80 14.96 -13.25
C PRO A 67 -14.30 16.41 -13.41
N GLY A 68 -14.15 16.83 -14.67
CA GLY A 68 -13.62 18.14 -15.07
C GLY A 68 -12.10 18.21 -15.25
N ARG A 69 -11.38 17.07 -15.25
CA ARG A 69 -9.91 16.98 -15.32
C ARG A 69 -9.41 16.30 -16.62
N ALA A 70 -10.26 16.24 -17.65
CA ALA A 70 -9.86 15.70 -18.95
C ALA A 70 -8.68 16.48 -19.57
N GLY A 71 -7.63 15.77 -19.99
CA GLY A 71 -6.38 16.38 -20.48
C GLY A 71 -5.34 16.67 -19.40
N MET A 72 -5.59 16.33 -18.13
CA MET A 72 -4.58 16.36 -17.07
C MET A 72 -3.45 15.35 -17.37
N THR A 73 -2.18 15.77 -17.21
CA THR A 73 -1.04 14.84 -17.21
C THR A 73 -0.84 14.27 -15.80
N PHE A 74 -0.45 13.00 -15.73
CA PHE A 74 -0.12 12.31 -14.48
C PHE A 74 1.33 11.82 -14.52
N GLN A 75 2.02 11.99 -13.41
CA GLN A 75 3.28 11.32 -13.14
C GLN A 75 2.99 10.01 -12.39
N VAL A 76 3.46 8.89 -12.94
CA VAL A 76 3.49 7.59 -12.27
C VAL A 76 4.93 7.27 -11.92
N THR A 77 5.24 6.88 -10.68
CA THR A 77 6.53 6.25 -10.35
C THR A 77 6.34 4.86 -9.74
N THR A 78 7.32 3.99 -10.01
CA THR A 78 7.33 2.60 -9.56
C THR A 78 8.70 2.29 -8.96
N ALA A 79 8.71 1.79 -7.73
CA ALA A 79 9.93 1.46 -6.99
C ALA A 79 9.72 0.23 -6.12
N SER A 80 10.47 -0.84 -6.39
CA SER A 80 10.42 -2.09 -5.59
C SER A 80 8.98 -2.59 -5.37
N GLY A 81 8.19 -2.63 -6.44
CA GLY A 81 6.77 -3.03 -6.43
C GLY A 81 5.77 -1.96 -6.00
N ARG A 82 6.20 -0.89 -5.32
CA ARG A 82 5.30 0.18 -4.84
C ARG A 82 5.06 1.24 -5.92
N VAL A 83 3.81 1.71 -6.02
CA VAL A 83 3.31 2.66 -7.04
C VAL A 83 2.89 3.97 -6.39
N ARG A 84 3.35 5.09 -6.94
CA ARG A 84 2.87 6.44 -6.63
C ARG A 84 2.28 7.09 -7.90
N VAL A 85 1.17 7.82 -7.77
CA VAL A 85 0.59 8.60 -8.86
C VAL A 85 0.31 10.02 -8.39
N ILE A 86 0.99 10.99 -9.00
CA ILE A 86 0.85 12.42 -8.71
C ILE A 86 0.20 13.11 -9.92
N PRO A 87 -0.99 13.70 -9.73
CA PRO A 87 -1.58 14.60 -10.71
C PRO A 87 -0.78 15.90 -10.80
N ALA A 88 -0.61 16.38 -12.03
CA ALA A 88 0.01 17.64 -12.40
C ALA A 88 -0.26 18.81 -11.42
N ASP A 89 -1.52 19.09 -11.10
CA ASP A 89 -1.94 20.22 -10.27
C ASP A 89 -1.74 20.03 -8.76
N ALA A 90 -1.34 18.85 -8.30
CA ALA A 90 -0.97 18.59 -6.90
C ALA A 90 0.53 18.78 -6.62
N GLY A 91 1.39 18.71 -7.65
CA GLY A 91 2.84 18.69 -7.51
C GLY A 91 3.43 19.91 -6.78
N ALA A 92 3.02 21.12 -7.15
CA ALA A 92 3.49 22.35 -6.51
C ALA A 92 3.15 22.42 -5.00
N LEU A 93 2.04 21.81 -4.57
CA LEU A 93 1.67 21.73 -3.16
C LEU A 93 2.43 20.64 -2.40
N LEU A 94 2.80 19.53 -3.04
CA LEU A 94 3.70 18.52 -2.47
C LEU A 94 5.09 19.12 -2.24
N ALA A 95 5.66 19.78 -3.26
CA ALA A 95 6.96 20.43 -3.17
C ALA A 95 7.02 21.52 -2.08
N ALA A 96 5.99 22.36 -1.98
CA ALA A 96 5.89 23.36 -0.91
C ALA A 96 5.52 22.79 0.47
N GLY A 97 5.57 21.46 0.66
CA GLY A 97 5.28 20.77 1.92
C GLY A 97 3.83 20.89 2.41
N ARG A 98 2.90 21.31 1.54
CA ARG A 98 1.49 21.62 1.86
C ARG A 98 0.57 20.41 1.76
N LEU A 99 1.02 19.34 1.11
CA LEU A 99 0.39 18.03 1.09
C LEU A 99 1.33 16.97 1.66
N ASP A 100 0.74 15.92 2.20
CA ASP A 100 1.41 14.66 2.55
C ASP A 100 1.50 13.74 1.32
N VAL A 101 2.70 13.23 1.03
CA VAL A 101 2.95 12.35 -0.10
C VAL A 101 2.20 11.01 0.00
N ARG A 102 1.81 10.59 1.22
CA ARG A 102 0.97 9.39 1.45
C ARG A 102 -0.41 9.49 0.79
N LEU A 103 -0.90 10.70 0.50
CA LEU A 103 -2.15 10.94 -0.25
C LEU A 103 -2.07 10.50 -1.73
N PHE A 104 -0.87 10.15 -2.21
CA PHE A 104 -0.57 9.78 -3.60
C PHE A 104 0.20 8.45 -3.72
N ASP A 105 0.61 7.84 -2.60
CA ASP A 105 1.15 6.47 -2.52
C ASP A 105 0.02 5.47 -2.71
N VAL A 106 -0.21 5.08 -3.96
CA VAL A 106 -1.35 4.25 -4.36
C VAL A 106 -1.25 2.86 -3.73
N THR A 107 -0.05 2.27 -3.69
CA THR A 107 0.17 1.02 -2.96
C THR A 107 -0.17 1.18 -1.48
N GLY A 108 0.34 2.22 -0.81
CA GLY A 108 0.01 2.50 0.59
C GLY A 108 -1.49 2.75 0.87
N LEU A 109 -2.21 3.34 -0.08
CA LEU A 109 -3.66 3.54 0.01
C LEU A 109 -4.46 2.25 -0.24
N LEU A 110 -3.93 1.31 -1.00
CA LEU A 110 -4.50 -0.03 -1.16
C LEU A 110 -4.19 -0.89 0.07
N ASP A 111 -2.95 -0.88 0.55
CA ASP A 111 -2.47 -1.56 1.77
C ASP A 111 -3.26 -1.13 3.02
N GLY A 112 -3.54 0.17 3.17
CA GLY A 112 -4.37 0.72 4.24
C GLY A 112 -5.88 0.49 4.06
N GLY A 113 -6.30 -0.19 2.99
CA GLY A 113 -7.68 -0.54 2.72
C GLY A 113 -8.59 0.63 2.35
N TYR A 114 -8.04 1.80 2.00
CA TYR A 114 -8.84 3.01 1.74
C TYR A 114 -9.77 2.85 0.52
N ALA A 115 -9.40 2.00 -0.44
CA ALA A 115 -10.27 1.56 -1.54
C ALA A 115 -11.62 0.97 -1.08
N ARG A 116 -11.69 0.44 0.15
CA ARG A 116 -12.90 -0.16 0.77
C ARG A 116 -13.62 0.79 1.74
N ARG A 117 -13.16 2.03 1.91
CA ARG A 117 -13.78 3.06 2.78
C ARG A 117 -14.63 4.06 1.94
N ASP A 118 -15.66 4.66 2.53
CA ASP A 118 -16.57 5.62 1.84
C ASP A 118 -15.88 6.92 1.35
N GLY A 119 -14.60 7.09 1.66
CA GLY A 119 -13.84 8.31 1.44
C GLY A 119 -12.45 8.26 2.05
N LEU A 120 -11.59 9.19 1.64
CA LEU A 120 -10.27 9.38 2.26
C LEU A 120 -10.44 10.20 3.55
N PRO A 121 -9.97 9.70 4.71
CA PRO A 121 -9.86 10.48 5.92
C PRO A 121 -8.55 11.31 5.89
N LEU A 122 -8.65 12.56 6.35
CA LEU A 122 -7.62 13.59 6.22
C LEU A 122 -7.43 14.31 7.54
N ILE A 123 -6.20 14.72 7.85
CA ILE A 123 -5.90 15.69 8.93
C ILE A 123 -5.50 17.01 8.28
N VAL A 124 -6.11 18.12 8.68
CA VAL A 124 -5.85 19.46 8.16
C VAL A 124 -5.37 20.37 9.29
N THR A 125 -4.12 20.83 9.24
CA THR A 125 -3.56 21.78 10.21
C THR A 125 -3.83 23.22 9.82
N GLY A 126 -3.74 24.16 10.77
CA GLY A 126 -3.71 25.59 10.48
C GLY A 126 -2.36 26.04 9.88
N ASP A 127 -2.33 27.23 9.28
CA ASP A 127 -1.15 27.80 8.60
C ASP A 127 0.05 28.21 9.48
N GLY A 128 0.01 27.89 10.78
CA GLY A 128 1.10 28.18 11.72
C GLY A 128 1.24 29.64 12.15
N SER A 129 0.42 30.57 11.63
CA SER A 129 0.54 32.01 11.88
C SER A 129 0.12 32.49 13.29
N GLY A 130 -0.10 31.58 14.25
CA GLY A 130 -0.57 31.91 15.60
C GLY A 130 -0.54 30.72 16.56
N THR A 131 -1.22 30.85 17.71
CA THR A 131 -1.30 29.79 18.72
C THR A 131 -1.96 28.52 18.17
N ARG A 132 -1.66 27.34 18.76
CA ARG A 132 -2.23 26.05 18.30
C ARG A 132 -3.77 26.07 18.26
N ALA A 133 -4.43 26.69 19.25
CA ALA A 133 -5.88 26.89 19.25
C ALA A 133 -6.35 27.83 18.12
N GLY A 134 -5.58 28.88 17.80
CA GLY A 134 -5.82 29.74 16.64
C GLY A 134 -5.70 29.00 15.31
N GLY A 135 -4.65 28.18 15.15
CA GLY A 135 -4.42 27.31 13.99
C GLY A 135 -5.54 26.29 13.79
N MET A 136 -5.96 25.61 14.87
CA MET A 136 -7.12 24.70 14.86
C MET A 136 -8.40 25.43 14.41
N THR A 137 -8.63 26.65 14.93
CA THR A 137 -9.79 27.47 14.55
C THR A 137 -9.71 27.93 13.10
N ALA A 138 -8.52 28.22 12.57
CA ALA A 138 -8.29 28.55 11.17
C ALA A 138 -8.58 27.35 10.26
N ALA A 139 -8.03 26.18 10.56
CA ALA A 139 -8.28 24.93 9.85
C ALA A 139 -9.78 24.58 9.83
N ARG A 140 -10.44 24.60 11.00
CA ARG A 140 -11.88 24.34 11.16
C ARG A 140 -12.73 25.26 10.27
N ARG A 141 -12.43 26.57 10.24
CA ARG A 141 -13.12 27.54 9.35
C ARG A 141 -12.81 27.30 7.87
N GLY A 142 -11.57 26.91 7.54
CA GLY A 142 -11.13 26.67 6.17
C GLY A 142 -11.76 25.42 5.54
N VAL A 143 -12.01 24.36 6.31
CA VAL A 143 -12.69 23.13 5.82
C VAL A 143 -14.22 23.22 5.88
N THR A 144 -14.78 24.01 6.79
CA THR A 144 -16.25 24.11 6.95
C THR A 144 -16.91 24.67 5.69
N GLY A 145 -17.96 23.99 5.22
CA GLY A 145 -18.74 24.38 4.04
C GLY A 145 -18.10 24.04 2.69
N ILE A 146 -16.98 23.31 2.65
CA ILE A 146 -16.47 22.73 1.40
C ILE A 146 -17.36 21.54 1.00
N ALA A 147 -17.88 21.56 -0.23
CA ALA A 147 -18.62 20.44 -0.79
C ALA A 147 -17.74 19.19 -0.86
N GLY A 148 -18.26 18.05 -0.40
CA GLY A 148 -17.52 16.78 -0.37
C GLY A 148 -16.60 16.57 0.83
N LEU A 149 -16.52 17.49 1.81
CA LEU A 149 -15.91 17.23 3.12
C LEU A 149 -16.96 17.01 4.20
N THR A 150 -16.71 16.06 5.11
CA THR A 150 -17.63 15.66 6.19
C THR A 150 -16.88 15.37 7.50
N GLY A 151 -17.60 15.30 8.62
CA GLY A 151 -17.09 14.74 9.89
C GLY A 151 -15.91 15.48 10.52
N VAL A 152 -16.10 16.75 10.92
CA VAL A 152 -15.04 17.57 11.54
C VAL A 152 -14.80 17.16 13.00
N ARG A 153 -13.60 16.66 13.32
CA ARG A 153 -13.11 16.37 14.69
C ARG A 153 -11.91 17.27 15.02
N ASP A 154 -11.94 17.96 16.16
CA ASP A 154 -10.86 18.86 16.59
C ASP A 154 -9.65 18.09 17.15
N LEU A 155 -8.44 18.49 16.78
CA LEU A 155 -7.17 17.90 17.22
C LEU A 155 -6.27 18.99 17.84
N SER A 156 -6.56 19.31 19.09
CA SER A 156 -5.98 20.44 19.84
C SER A 156 -4.45 20.40 19.96
N ALA A 157 -3.87 19.22 20.19
CA ALA A 157 -2.42 19.05 20.36
C ALA A 157 -1.63 19.53 19.14
N ILE A 158 -2.10 19.26 17.93
CA ILE A 158 -1.40 19.59 16.67
C ILE A 158 -1.94 20.86 15.98
N GLY A 159 -2.91 21.55 16.59
CA GLY A 159 -3.51 22.76 16.00
C GLY A 159 -4.26 22.50 14.68
N GLY A 160 -4.98 21.39 14.58
CA GLY A 160 -5.66 20.96 13.35
C GLY A 160 -7.02 20.29 13.58
N VAL A 161 -7.61 19.79 12.50
CA VAL A 161 -8.89 19.05 12.52
C VAL A 161 -8.79 17.81 11.62
N ALA A 162 -9.42 16.71 12.01
CA ALA A 162 -9.69 15.59 11.11
C ALA A 162 -11.00 15.82 10.33
N VAL A 163 -11.04 15.41 9.08
CA VAL A 163 -12.20 15.44 8.17
C VAL A 163 -12.18 14.23 7.22
N ARG A 164 -13.29 13.93 6.54
CA ARG A 164 -13.39 12.88 5.52
C ARG A 164 -13.89 13.44 4.19
N GLN A 165 -13.11 13.20 3.13
CA GLN A 165 -13.44 13.47 1.73
C GLN A 165 -14.37 12.37 1.19
N VAL A 166 -15.58 12.72 0.75
CA VAL A 166 -16.55 11.79 0.17
C VAL A 166 -16.17 11.45 -1.27
N ARG A 167 -16.06 10.14 -1.59
CA ARG A 167 -15.55 9.63 -2.88
C ARG A 167 -16.24 10.24 -4.11
N ALA A 168 -17.57 10.23 -4.14
CA ALA A 168 -18.37 10.69 -5.28
C ALA A 168 -18.21 12.20 -5.60
N THR A 169 -17.78 13.00 -4.63
CA THR A 169 -17.60 14.46 -4.74
C THR A 169 -16.13 14.87 -4.56
N ALA A 170 -15.20 13.95 -4.78
CA ALA A 170 -13.77 14.14 -4.54
C ALA A 170 -13.18 15.37 -5.28
N ALA A 171 -13.56 15.56 -6.54
CA ALA A 171 -13.10 16.70 -7.34
C ALA A 171 -13.63 18.06 -6.83
N ASP A 172 -14.79 18.09 -6.15
CA ASP A 172 -15.31 19.31 -5.51
C ASP A 172 -14.60 19.63 -4.20
N ALA A 173 -14.26 18.59 -3.42
CA ALA A 173 -13.43 18.76 -2.23
C ALA A 173 -12.06 19.36 -2.59
N TRP A 174 -11.40 18.82 -3.64
CA TRP A 174 -10.14 19.36 -4.16
C TRP A 174 -10.25 20.83 -4.61
N ARG A 175 -11.30 21.17 -5.40
CA ARG A 175 -11.59 22.55 -5.81
C ARG A 175 -11.82 23.47 -4.62
N GLY A 176 -12.51 23.02 -3.58
CA GLY A 176 -12.75 23.82 -2.37
C GLY A 176 -11.51 24.01 -1.50
N LEU A 177 -10.62 23.01 -1.45
CA LEU A 177 -9.37 23.04 -0.67
C LEU A 177 -8.28 23.91 -1.32
N THR A 178 -8.29 24.03 -2.66
CA THR A 178 -7.31 24.83 -3.43
C THR A 178 -7.83 26.20 -3.88
N GLY A 179 -9.15 26.35 -4.05
CA GLY A 179 -9.82 27.64 -4.24
C GLY A 179 -9.74 28.25 -5.65
N SER A 180 -9.06 27.61 -6.61
CA SER A 180 -9.01 28.01 -8.03
C SER A 180 -8.61 26.84 -8.95
N PRO A 181 -8.90 26.91 -10.27
CA PRO A 181 -8.37 25.97 -11.25
C PRO A 181 -6.83 25.96 -11.25
N GLY A 182 -6.23 24.77 -11.34
CA GLY A 182 -4.76 24.60 -11.40
C GLY A 182 -4.06 24.31 -10.06
N GLY A 183 -4.79 24.21 -8.94
CA GLY A 183 -4.34 23.53 -7.71
C GLY A 183 -3.19 24.15 -6.90
N ALA A 184 -2.43 25.10 -7.45
CA ALA A 184 -1.09 25.50 -6.97
C ALA A 184 -0.99 26.11 -5.56
N ARG A 185 -2.11 26.41 -4.87
CA ARG A 185 -2.13 26.97 -3.50
C ARG A 185 -3.31 26.37 -2.72
N LEU A 186 -3.18 26.26 -1.40
CA LEU A 186 -4.31 25.94 -0.52
C LEU A 186 -5.12 27.19 -0.16
N ARG A 187 -6.40 26.99 0.17
CA ARG A 187 -7.31 28.01 0.70
C ARG A 187 -6.71 28.67 1.95
N ALA A 188 -6.85 29.99 2.06
CA ALA A 188 -6.31 30.78 3.17
C ALA A 188 -6.75 30.26 4.55
N GLY A 189 -5.82 30.22 5.51
CA GLY A 189 -6.03 29.65 6.85
C GLY A 189 -5.69 28.16 6.98
N LEU A 190 -5.54 27.43 5.85
CA LEU A 190 -5.09 26.03 5.86
C LEU A 190 -3.56 25.95 5.83
N GLY A 191 -2.99 25.05 6.64
CA GLY A 191 -1.57 24.74 6.72
C GLY A 191 -1.18 23.59 5.80
N LYS A 192 -1.21 22.35 6.31
CA LYS A 192 -0.92 21.13 5.56
C LYS A 192 -2.11 20.18 5.60
N ILE A 193 -2.36 19.47 4.50
CA ILE A 193 -3.30 18.35 4.44
C ILE A 193 -2.49 17.06 4.50
N TRP A 194 -2.80 16.23 5.49
CA TRP A 194 -2.21 14.92 5.71
C TRP A 194 -3.21 13.80 5.42
N LEU A 195 -2.72 12.62 5.05
CA LEU A 195 -3.53 11.40 5.16
C LEU A 195 -3.74 11.10 6.66
N ASP A 196 -4.95 10.72 7.05
CA ASP A 196 -5.19 10.13 8.38
C ASP A 196 -4.77 8.65 8.33
N GLY A 197 -3.47 8.41 8.54
CA GLY A 197 -2.76 7.16 8.24
C GLY A 197 -3.25 5.96 9.05
N VAL A 198 -3.08 4.76 8.50
CA VAL A 198 -3.47 3.47 9.13
C VAL A 198 -2.21 2.74 9.60
N ARG A 199 -2.20 2.31 10.87
CA ARG A 199 -1.11 1.53 11.48
C ARG A 199 -1.61 0.12 11.86
N ARG A 200 -0.73 -0.90 11.79
CA ARG A 200 -1.08 -2.34 12.00
C ARG A 200 -0.36 -2.98 13.21
N PRO A 201 -1.02 -3.94 13.91
CA PRO A 201 -0.45 -4.73 15.03
C PRO A 201 0.57 -5.84 14.63
N ALA A 202 1.38 -6.32 15.60
CA ALA A 202 2.40 -7.41 15.50
C ALA A 202 2.97 -7.77 16.92
N LEU A 203 3.64 -8.91 17.19
CA LEU A 203 3.66 -9.52 18.56
C LEU A 203 5.05 -9.89 19.22
N ASP A 204 5.44 -11.10 19.72
CA ASP A 204 5.18 -11.72 21.08
C ASP A 204 6.24 -11.65 22.25
N THR A 205 7.11 -12.67 22.51
CA THR A 205 7.64 -13.15 23.86
C THR A 205 8.02 -12.18 24.97
N SER A 206 8.10 -12.62 26.25
CA SER A 206 9.37 -12.56 27.05
C SER A 206 9.30 -13.21 28.46
N VAL A 207 8.27 -12.90 29.25
CA VAL A 207 8.34 -12.51 30.68
C VAL A 207 9.54 -13.00 31.52
N ALA A 208 9.78 -14.32 31.65
CA ALA A 208 10.86 -14.84 32.51
C ALA A 208 12.27 -14.44 32.04
N GLN A 209 12.46 -14.31 30.72
CA GLN A 209 13.73 -13.98 30.05
C GLN A 209 14.29 -12.61 30.47
N ILE A 210 13.40 -11.67 30.81
CA ILE A 210 13.75 -10.31 31.27
C ILE A 210 13.91 -10.19 32.78
N GLY A 211 13.84 -11.28 33.56
CA GLY A 211 14.09 -11.28 35.00
C GLY A 211 12.97 -10.70 35.87
N ALA A 212 11.74 -10.54 35.33
CA ALA A 212 10.60 -10.01 36.07
C ALA A 212 10.29 -10.74 37.40
N PRO A 213 10.44 -12.08 37.52
CA PRO A 213 10.24 -12.77 38.81
C PRO A 213 11.16 -12.29 39.95
N THR A 214 12.39 -11.87 39.63
CA THR A 214 13.32 -11.29 40.63
C THR A 214 12.85 -9.92 41.10
N ALA A 215 12.27 -9.11 40.20
CA ALA A 215 11.67 -7.83 40.55
C ALA A 215 10.43 -8.01 41.46
N TRP A 216 9.59 -9.01 41.17
CA TRP A 216 8.45 -9.37 42.02
C TRP A 216 8.90 -9.85 43.41
N ALA A 217 9.96 -10.66 43.49
CA ALA A 217 10.55 -11.10 44.75
C ALA A 217 11.15 -9.94 45.57
N ALA A 218 11.62 -8.88 44.92
CA ALA A 218 12.04 -7.63 45.55
C ALA A 218 10.87 -6.67 45.89
N GLY A 219 9.61 -7.09 45.71
CA GLY A 219 8.40 -6.33 46.06
C GLY A 219 7.91 -5.37 44.97
N PHE A 220 8.53 -5.34 43.79
CA PHE A 220 8.11 -4.50 42.67
C PHE A 220 7.15 -5.27 41.76
N THR A 221 5.90 -4.83 41.70
CA THR A 221 4.84 -5.39 40.86
C THR A 221 4.17 -4.35 39.96
N GLY A 222 4.57 -3.08 40.03
CA GLY A 222 3.96 -1.95 39.32
C GLY A 222 2.84 -1.26 40.13
N THR A 223 2.70 -1.58 41.42
CA THR A 223 1.67 -1.00 42.29
C THR A 223 1.79 0.52 42.34
N GLY A 224 0.71 1.23 42.02
CA GLY A 224 0.69 2.69 41.93
C GLY A 224 1.10 3.27 40.56
N ALA A 225 1.53 2.43 39.61
CA ALA A 225 1.73 2.84 38.22
C ALA A 225 0.44 2.70 37.39
N SER A 226 0.21 3.67 36.51
CA SER A 226 -0.86 3.65 35.50
C SER A 226 -0.27 3.62 34.10
N VAL A 227 -0.57 2.57 33.33
CA VAL A 227 -0.08 2.35 31.97
C VAL A 227 -1.24 2.46 30.99
N ALA A 228 -1.12 3.35 30.00
CA ALA A 228 -2.08 3.43 28.90
C ALA A 228 -1.73 2.42 27.81
N VAL A 229 -2.72 1.70 27.32
CA VAL A 229 -2.63 0.76 26.19
C VAL A 229 -3.40 1.40 25.04
N LEU A 230 -2.69 1.84 24.00
CA LEU A 230 -3.28 2.39 22.79
C LEU A 230 -3.30 1.29 21.74
N ASP A 231 -4.46 0.68 21.52
CA ASP A 231 -4.56 -0.58 20.76
C ASP A 231 -5.99 -0.86 20.25
N THR A 232 -6.33 -2.13 19.97
CA THR A 232 -7.63 -2.62 19.47
C THR A 232 -8.73 -2.69 20.54
N GLY A 233 -8.40 -2.40 21.80
CA GLY A 233 -9.27 -2.50 22.98
C GLY A 233 -8.78 -3.55 23.98
N ILE A 234 -9.38 -3.64 25.18
CA ILE A 234 -9.09 -4.69 26.16
C ILE A 234 -10.34 -5.49 26.53
N ASP A 235 -10.27 -6.82 26.40
CA ASP A 235 -11.24 -7.72 27.03
C ASP A 235 -11.06 -7.74 28.56
N THR A 236 -12.01 -7.10 29.24
CA THR A 236 -12.06 -7.01 30.71
C THR A 236 -12.76 -8.20 31.38
N ALA A 237 -13.39 -9.10 30.62
CA ALA A 237 -13.95 -10.34 31.11
C ALA A 237 -12.90 -11.45 31.24
N HIS A 238 -11.75 -11.34 30.56
CA HIS A 238 -10.65 -12.29 30.68
C HIS A 238 -10.10 -12.34 32.13
N PRO A 239 -9.96 -13.52 32.77
CA PRO A 239 -9.62 -13.62 34.20
C PRO A 239 -8.30 -12.96 34.60
N ASP A 240 -7.33 -12.87 33.69
CA ASP A 240 -6.05 -12.22 33.97
C ASP A 240 -6.13 -10.69 34.05
N LEU A 241 -7.16 -10.10 33.43
CA LEU A 241 -7.35 -8.65 33.28
C LEU A 241 -8.56 -8.12 34.07
N ALA A 242 -9.37 -9.02 34.63
CA ALA A 242 -10.46 -8.70 35.54
C ALA A 242 -10.00 -7.74 36.66
N GLY A 243 -10.55 -6.52 36.67
CA GLY A 243 -10.20 -5.48 37.63
C GLY A 243 -8.86 -4.78 37.43
N GLN A 244 -8.14 -5.02 36.31
CA GLN A 244 -6.88 -4.33 35.99
C GLN A 244 -7.09 -3.03 35.20
N VAL A 245 -8.14 -2.94 34.38
CA VAL A 245 -8.49 -1.71 33.66
C VAL A 245 -9.21 -0.74 34.61
N ALA A 246 -8.63 0.44 34.81
CA ALA A 246 -9.15 1.51 35.67
C ALA A 246 -9.99 2.55 34.91
N GLY A 247 -9.87 2.60 33.58
CA GLY A 247 -10.64 3.46 32.70
C GLY A 247 -10.49 2.98 31.25
N ARG A 248 -11.54 3.15 30.45
CA ARG A 248 -11.61 2.68 29.06
C ARG A 248 -12.40 3.62 28.18
N ARG A 249 -12.03 3.74 26.90
CA ARG A 249 -12.71 4.59 25.90
C ARG A 249 -12.33 4.23 24.46
N ASP A 250 -13.33 4.21 23.56
CA ASP A 250 -13.12 4.21 22.11
C ASP A 250 -12.86 5.62 21.53
N PHE A 251 -11.91 5.68 20.59
CA PHE A 251 -11.56 6.83 19.77
C PHE A 251 -11.67 6.57 18.26
N THR A 252 -11.94 5.33 17.84
CA THR A 252 -12.11 4.98 16.42
C THR A 252 -13.34 5.68 15.84
N GLY A 253 -14.45 5.72 16.58
CA GLY A 253 -15.74 6.21 16.07
C GLY A 253 -16.36 5.26 15.04
N SER A 254 -15.89 4.01 14.99
CA SER A 254 -16.32 2.96 14.05
C SER A 254 -17.76 2.47 14.29
N GLY A 255 -18.31 2.72 15.48
CA GLY A 255 -19.58 2.14 15.94
C GLY A 255 -19.43 0.69 16.45
N GLU A 256 -18.23 0.11 16.35
CA GLU A 256 -17.87 -1.08 17.13
C GLU A 256 -17.92 -0.70 18.62
N SER A 257 -18.41 -1.60 19.46
CA SER A 257 -18.25 -1.44 20.90
C SER A 257 -16.77 -1.40 21.28
N GLU A 258 -16.47 -0.90 22.47
CA GLU A 258 -15.14 -0.98 23.10
C GLU A 258 -14.76 -2.42 23.53
N LEU A 259 -15.12 -3.41 22.72
CA LEU A 259 -14.62 -4.78 22.78
C LEU A 259 -13.35 -4.89 21.94
N ASP A 260 -12.49 -5.83 22.33
CA ASP A 260 -11.32 -6.21 21.54
C ASP A 260 -11.70 -7.31 20.54
N LEU A 261 -12.15 -6.87 19.35
CA LEU A 261 -12.54 -7.75 18.24
C LEU A 261 -11.34 -8.37 17.50
N SER A 262 -10.11 -7.93 17.81
CA SER A 262 -8.86 -8.43 17.20
C SER A 262 -8.03 -9.30 18.15
N GLY A 263 -8.19 -9.14 19.47
CA GLY A 263 -7.43 -9.86 20.50
C GLY A 263 -6.03 -9.32 20.78
N HIS A 264 -5.52 -8.40 19.95
CA HIS A 264 -4.17 -7.85 20.09
C HIS A 264 -4.02 -7.01 21.35
N GLY A 265 -4.88 -6.01 21.55
CA GLY A 265 -4.84 -5.13 22.73
C GLY A 265 -5.02 -5.89 24.05
N THR A 266 -5.80 -6.97 24.07
CA THR A 266 -5.92 -7.89 25.22
C THR A 266 -4.61 -8.64 25.50
N HIS A 267 -3.92 -9.13 24.47
CA HIS A 267 -2.63 -9.82 24.61
C HIS A 267 -1.52 -8.84 25.05
N VAL A 268 -1.49 -7.62 24.51
CA VAL A 268 -0.63 -6.51 24.94
C VAL A 268 -0.89 -6.18 26.42
N ALA A 269 -2.15 -5.99 26.79
CA ALA A 269 -2.57 -5.66 28.15
C ALA A 269 -2.17 -6.74 29.16
N ALA A 270 -2.38 -8.02 28.83
CA ALA A 270 -1.99 -9.14 29.67
C ALA A 270 -0.47 -9.27 29.79
N THR A 271 0.28 -8.96 28.73
CA THR A 271 1.75 -8.90 28.77
C THR A 271 2.24 -7.82 29.76
N ILE A 272 1.57 -6.67 29.82
CA ILE A 272 1.89 -5.60 30.80
C ILE A 272 1.46 -6.01 32.22
N ALA A 273 0.18 -6.30 32.45
CA ALA A 273 -0.40 -6.37 33.79
C ALA A 273 -1.32 -7.58 34.03
N GLY A 274 -1.27 -8.62 33.19
CA GLY A 274 -2.03 -9.84 33.39
C GLY A 274 -1.65 -10.53 34.70
N THR A 275 -2.64 -10.89 35.52
CA THR A 275 -2.39 -11.49 36.85
C THR A 275 -1.88 -12.93 36.79
N GLY A 276 -2.09 -13.62 35.65
CA GLY A 276 -1.84 -15.06 35.47
C GLY A 276 -2.95 -15.95 36.07
N THR A 277 -4.09 -15.40 36.47
CA THR A 277 -5.16 -16.11 37.19
C THR A 277 -5.69 -17.33 36.43
N ALA A 278 -5.90 -17.24 35.11
CA ALA A 278 -6.38 -18.37 34.29
C ALA A 278 -5.33 -19.49 34.10
N SER A 279 -4.06 -19.22 34.41
CA SER A 279 -2.93 -20.18 34.29
C SER A 279 -2.24 -20.50 35.63
N GLY A 280 -2.87 -20.18 36.76
CA GLY A 280 -2.29 -20.40 38.10
C GLY A 280 -1.02 -19.57 38.38
N GLY A 281 -0.75 -18.55 37.57
CA GLY A 281 0.43 -17.69 37.65
C GLY A 281 1.47 -17.88 36.54
N THR A 282 1.33 -18.89 35.67
CA THR A 282 2.32 -19.20 34.61
C THR A 282 2.49 -18.07 33.60
N TYR A 283 1.38 -17.53 33.07
CA TYR A 283 1.39 -16.46 32.06
C TYR A 283 1.11 -15.08 32.66
N ARG A 284 1.70 -14.83 33.83
CA ARG A 284 1.63 -13.54 34.53
C ARG A 284 2.45 -12.47 33.79
N GLY A 285 1.84 -11.32 33.50
CA GLY A 285 2.48 -10.16 32.89
C GLY A 285 3.52 -9.49 33.79
N VAL A 286 4.33 -8.61 33.21
CA VAL A 286 5.54 -8.03 33.85
C VAL A 286 5.24 -7.21 35.11
N ALA A 287 4.13 -6.47 35.13
CA ALA A 287 3.73 -5.53 36.17
C ALA A 287 2.28 -5.80 36.65
N PRO A 288 2.02 -6.94 37.32
CA PRO A 288 0.66 -7.41 37.66
C PRO A 288 -0.04 -6.59 38.75
N GLY A 289 0.63 -5.61 39.37
CA GLY A 289 0.06 -4.64 40.30
C GLY A 289 -0.23 -3.27 39.68
N ALA A 290 0.17 -3.03 38.42
CA ALA A 290 -0.16 -1.81 37.70
C ALA A 290 -1.64 -1.77 37.28
N LYS A 291 -2.15 -0.57 36.99
CA LYS A 291 -3.50 -0.39 36.42
C LYS A 291 -3.42 0.12 34.98
N LEU A 292 -4.36 -0.36 34.17
CA LEU A 292 -4.41 -0.09 32.74
C LEU A 292 -5.45 0.98 32.41
N LEU A 293 -5.13 1.80 31.41
CA LEU A 293 -6.06 2.70 30.73
C LEU A 293 -6.22 2.22 29.28
N ASP A 294 -7.40 1.71 28.95
CA ASP A 294 -7.74 1.15 27.64
C ASP A 294 -8.16 2.28 26.68
N ALA A 295 -7.26 2.64 25.76
CA ALA A 295 -7.53 3.58 24.70
C ALA A 295 -7.67 2.81 23.38
N LYS A 296 -8.90 2.40 23.03
CA LYS A 296 -9.18 1.77 21.74
C LYS A 296 -9.02 2.81 20.63
N VAL A 297 -7.92 2.72 19.88
CA VAL A 297 -7.56 3.61 18.77
C VAL A 297 -7.47 2.87 17.43
N CYS A 298 -7.67 1.55 17.45
CA CYS A 298 -7.67 0.68 16.28
C CYS A 298 -9.04 -0.01 16.11
N ASP A 299 -9.59 0.05 14.89
CA ASP A 299 -10.73 -0.78 14.47
C ASP A 299 -10.24 -1.98 13.64
N ARG A 300 -11.16 -2.80 13.11
CA ARG A 300 -10.82 -3.96 12.26
C ARG A 300 -10.07 -3.62 10.96
N TYR A 301 -9.95 -2.35 10.60
CA TYR A 301 -9.17 -1.82 9.48
C TYR A 301 -7.91 -1.07 9.94
N GLY A 302 -7.52 -1.18 11.21
CA GLY A 302 -6.29 -0.64 11.80
C GLY A 302 -6.45 0.67 12.58
N CYS A 303 -5.33 1.24 13.01
CA CYS A 303 -5.28 2.40 13.90
C CYS A 303 -5.13 3.70 13.11
N THR A 304 -6.04 4.68 13.25
CA THR A 304 -5.92 5.97 12.55
C THR A 304 -5.07 6.98 13.31
N ASP A 305 -4.20 7.72 12.61
CA ASP A 305 -3.35 8.79 13.18
C ASP A 305 -4.17 9.74 14.10
N SER A 306 -5.38 10.12 13.70
CA SER A 306 -6.26 11.01 14.46
C SER A 306 -6.94 10.35 15.67
N ALA A 307 -7.17 9.03 15.66
CA ALA A 307 -7.63 8.29 16.83
C ALA A 307 -6.49 8.08 17.85
N ILE A 308 -5.28 7.75 17.36
CA ILE A 308 -4.07 7.59 18.18
C ILE A 308 -3.79 8.88 18.95
N ILE A 309 -3.77 10.04 18.29
CA ILE A 309 -3.54 11.34 18.95
C ILE A 309 -4.61 11.64 20.01
N ALA A 310 -5.89 11.35 19.74
CA ALA A 310 -6.97 11.56 20.71
C ALA A 310 -6.82 10.64 21.94
N GLY A 311 -6.43 9.37 21.74
CA GLY A 311 -6.13 8.43 22.81
C GLY A 311 -4.92 8.85 23.66
N MET A 312 -3.86 9.38 23.03
CA MET A 312 -2.67 9.88 23.74
C MET A 312 -3.00 11.08 24.62
N ILE A 313 -3.79 12.04 24.12
CA ILE A 313 -4.25 13.20 24.89
C ILE A 313 -5.08 12.74 26.11
N TRP A 314 -6.07 11.88 25.90
CA TRP A 314 -6.91 11.38 27.00
C TRP A 314 -6.09 10.61 28.04
N ALA A 315 -5.16 9.74 27.63
CA ALA A 315 -4.27 9.03 28.54
C ALA A 315 -3.45 10.00 29.42
N ALA A 316 -2.95 11.09 28.82
CA ALA A 316 -2.22 12.14 29.53
C ALA A 316 -3.12 12.93 30.51
N GLU A 317 -4.36 13.22 30.12
CA GLU A 317 -5.39 13.85 30.98
C GLU A 317 -5.84 12.93 32.13
N GLN A 318 -5.89 11.61 31.93
CA GLN A 318 -6.09 10.63 33.00
C GLN A 318 -4.84 10.41 33.87
N GLY A 319 -3.74 11.11 33.59
CA GLY A 319 -2.53 11.09 34.40
C GLY A 319 -1.67 9.83 34.23
N ALA A 320 -1.80 9.12 33.10
CA ALA A 320 -0.92 7.99 32.75
C ALA A 320 0.57 8.35 32.89
N LYS A 321 1.42 7.35 33.13
CA LYS A 321 2.87 7.53 33.32
C LYS A 321 3.68 6.88 32.22
N VAL A 322 3.19 5.75 31.74
CA VAL A 322 3.71 5.02 30.58
C VAL A 322 2.56 4.87 29.58
N ALA A 323 2.83 5.07 28.30
CA ALA A 323 1.91 4.77 27.20
C ALA A 323 2.57 3.75 26.27
N ASN A 324 1.88 2.65 26.02
CA ASN A 324 2.32 1.56 25.16
C ASN A 324 1.64 1.68 23.79
N LEU A 325 2.44 1.93 22.75
CA LEU A 325 1.99 2.07 21.36
C LEU A 325 2.53 0.88 20.57
N SER A 326 1.69 -0.15 20.42
CA SER A 326 2.06 -1.44 19.82
C SER A 326 1.80 -1.49 18.31
N PHE A 327 2.21 -0.41 17.63
CA PHE A 327 2.10 -0.24 16.18
C PHE A 327 3.19 0.73 15.69
N SER A 328 3.43 0.75 14.38
CA SER A 328 4.24 1.76 13.70
C SER A 328 3.78 1.94 12.25
N ALA A 329 4.32 2.95 11.56
CA ALA A 329 4.15 3.18 10.13
C ALA A 329 5.50 3.48 9.48
N PRO A 330 5.66 3.38 8.14
CA PRO A 330 6.79 3.99 7.44
C PRO A 330 6.90 5.47 7.81
N ASP A 331 8.11 5.93 8.14
CA ASP A 331 8.35 7.32 8.51
C ASP A 331 8.29 8.27 7.30
N SER A 332 8.09 9.56 7.55
CA SER A 332 7.92 10.58 6.50
C SER A 332 8.84 11.78 6.74
N PRO A 333 9.44 12.41 5.69
CA PRO A 333 10.40 13.50 5.88
C PRO A 333 9.85 14.67 6.71
N GLY A 334 10.53 14.97 7.82
CA GLY A 334 10.14 15.98 8.80
C GLY A 334 9.73 15.35 10.14
N LEU A 335 8.80 15.99 10.84
CA LEU A 335 8.19 15.48 12.08
C LEU A 335 6.70 15.25 11.82
N ASP A 336 6.20 14.04 12.03
CA ASP A 336 4.80 13.70 11.75
C ASP A 336 3.83 14.13 12.90
N PRO A 337 2.50 14.19 12.67
CA PRO A 337 1.54 14.65 13.69
C PRO A 337 1.47 13.78 14.96
N VAL A 338 1.76 12.48 14.84
CA VAL A 338 1.79 11.51 15.95
C VAL A 338 3.12 11.64 16.71
N GLU A 339 4.25 11.77 16.01
CA GLU A 339 5.55 12.07 16.60
C GLU A 339 5.56 13.40 17.38
N GLN A 340 5.00 14.45 16.78
CA GLN A 340 4.86 15.77 17.42
C GLN A 340 4.03 15.64 18.71
N ALA A 341 2.96 14.86 18.71
CA ALA A 341 2.15 14.61 19.90
C ALA A 341 2.90 13.77 20.96
N VAL A 342 3.69 12.77 20.57
CA VAL A 342 4.58 12.03 21.49
C VAL A 342 5.61 12.97 22.12
N GLN A 343 6.28 13.81 21.33
CA GLN A 343 7.27 14.79 21.78
C GLN A 343 6.66 15.81 22.75
N ASP A 344 5.50 16.37 22.42
CA ASP A 344 4.80 17.34 23.26
C ASP A 344 4.33 16.73 24.57
N LEU A 345 3.59 15.61 24.53
CA LEU A 345 3.01 15.00 25.73
C LEU A 345 4.08 14.41 26.67
N SER A 346 5.20 13.93 26.13
CA SER A 346 6.38 13.58 26.93
C SER A 346 6.92 14.78 27.70
N THR A 347 6.86 15.97 27.09
CA THR A 347 7.39 17.21 27.64
C THR A 347 6.43 17.85 28.65
N SER A 348 5.13 17.92 28.35
CA SER A 348 4.13 18.61 29.18
C SER A 348 3.54 17.76 30.32
N HIS A 349 3.44 16.43 30.16
CA HIS A 349 2.93 15.52 31.20
C HIS A 349 4.02 14.65 31.83
N GLY A 350 5.27 14.72 31.34
CA GLY A 350 6.39 13.93 31.84
C GLY A 350 6.26 12.43 31.57
N MET A 351 5.47 12.03 30.58
CA MET A 351 5.17 10.63 30.25
C MET A 351 6.30 9.93 29.49
N LEU A 352 6.34 8.59 29.58
CA LEU A 352 7.12 7.74 28.70
C LEU A 352 6.22 7.10 27.63
N PHE A 353 6.49 7.36 26.35
CA PHE A 353 5.90 6.61 25.24
C PHE A 353 6.84 5.49 24.84
N VAL A 354 6.38 4.25 24.94
CA VAL A 354 7.10 3.04 24.54
C VAL A 354 6.49 2.57 23.22
N VAL A 355 7.31 2.46 22.18
CA VAL A 355 6.84 2.34 20.79
C VAL A 355 7.52 1.16 20.09
N ALA A 356 6.78 0.40 19.29
CA ALA A 356 7.34 -0.67 18.47
C ALA A 356 8.26 -0.12 17.35
N ALA A 357 9.44 -0.71 17.14
CA ALA A 357 10.34 -0.32 16.04
C ALA A 357 9.76 -0.61 14.64
N GLY A 358 8.81 -1.56 14.57
CA GLY A 358 8.18 -2.02 13.34
C GLY A 358 8.81 -3.27 12.77
N ASN A 359 8.08 -3.87 11.82
CA ASN A 359 8.39 -5.16 11.20
C ASN A 359 8.61 -4.99 9.69
N ALA A 360 9.43 -5.84 9.10
CA ALA A 360 9.72 -5.91 7.68
C ALA A 360 10.04 -7.36 7.27
N ASP A 361 10.09 -7.64 5.97
CA ASP A 361 10.42 -8.95 5.41
C ASP A 361 11.94 -9.20 5.44
N GLY A 362 12.48 -9.30 6.66
CA GLY A 362 13.89 -9.53 6.94
C GLY A 362 14.70 -8.29 7.33
N PRO A 363 16.03 -8.46 7.56
CA PRO A 363 16.89 -7.48 8.21
C PRO A 363 17.01 -6.12 7.49
N THR A 364 16.12 -5.19 7.83
CA THR A 364 16.04 -3.87 7.17
C THR A 364 16.63 -2.77 8.07
N TYR A 365 17.71 -2.13 7.60
CA TYR A 365 18.36 -0.97 8.23
C TYR A 365 17.78 0.35 7.70
N GLY A 366 17.89 1.43 8.50
CA GLY A 366 17.38 2.76 8.16
C GLY A 366 15.85 2.83 8.03
N ALA A 367 15.11 1.92 8.69
CA ALA A 367 13.68 1.70 8.40
C ALA A 367 12.76 1.73 9.64
N VAL A 368 13.30 2.02 10.83
CA VAL A 368 12.50 2.16 12.07
C VAL A 368 11.32 3.09 11.83
N GLY A 369 10.12 2.66 12.22
CA GLY A 369 8.89 3.36 11.89
C GLY A 369 8.54 4.50 12.85
N SER A 370 7.81 5.48 12.34
CA SER A 370 7.10 6.46 13.17
C SER A 370 6.02 5.77 14.03
N PRO A 371 5.73 6.25 15.27
CA PRO A 371 6.34 7.42 15.91
C PRO A 371 7.59 7.06 16.73
N GLY A 372 8.23 5.91 16.47
CA GLY A 372 9.46 5.48 17.14
C GLY A 372 10.70 6.25 16.70
N THR A 373 10.64 6.97 15.59
CA THR A 373 11.74 7.81 15.08
C THR A 373 12.02 9.04 15.95
N VAL A 374 11.00 9.64 16.58
CA VAL A 374 11.15 10.84 17.43
C VAL A 374 12.07 10.61 18.66
N PRO A 375 12.91 11.59 19.08
CA PRO A 375 13.82 11.41 20.21
C PRO A 375 13.16 11.17 21.58
N ALA A 376 11.91 11.61 21.78
CA ALA A 376 11.20 11.40 23.05
C ALA A 376 10.69 9.96 23.27
N ALA A 377 10.41 9.21 22.20
CA ALA A 377 9.94 7.82 22.28
C ALA A 377 11.03 6.88 22.79
N LEU A 378 10.67 5.82 23.51
CA LEU A 378 11.54 4.66 23.76
C LEU A 378 11.16 3.55 22.79
N THR A 379 12.01 3.30 21.81
CA THR A 379 11.70 2.44 20.66
C THR A 379 12.24 1.05 20.87
N VAL A 380 11.39 0.05 20.69
CA VAL A 380 11.65 -1.33 21.08
C VAL A 380 11.75 -2.25 19.86
N GLY A 381 12.91 -2.88 19.68
CA GLY A 381 13.10 -3.99 18.74
C GLY A 381 12.80 -5.35 19.38
N ALA A 382 12.59 -6.38 18.56
CA ALA A 382 12.33 -7.75 19.01
C ALA A 382 13.59 -8.62 19.08
N VAL A 383 13.68 -9.48 20.09
CA VAL A 383 14.60 -10.64 20.12
C VAL A 383 13.84 -11.96 20.29
N ASP A 384 14.44 -13.08 19.91
CA ASP A 384 13.89 -14.41 20.18
C ASP A 384 14.23 -14.90 21.62
N GLY A 385 13.81 -16.12 21.95
CA GLY A 385 14.12 -16.78 23.23
C GLY A 385 15.61 -17.04 23.51
N THR A 386 16.51 -16.73 22.56
CA THR A 386 17.97 -16.82 22.71
C THR A 386 18.64 -15.44 22.91
N ASP A 387 17.85 -14.37 22.99
CA ASP A 387 18.28 -12.96 22.90
C ASP A 387 18.80 -12.56 21.48
N ALA A 388 18.46 -13.29 20.40
CA ALA A 388 18.85 -12.90 19.03
C ALA A 388 17.84 -11.94 18.40
N VAL A 389 18.28 -10.78 17.87
CA VAL A 389 17.39 -9.82 17.17
C VAL A 389 16.64 -10.50 16.03
N ALA A 390 15.31 -10.48 16.11
CA ALA A 390 14.45 -11.18 15.19
C ALA A 390 14.65 -10.67 13.74
N PRO A 391 14.62 -11.53 12.71
CA PRO A 391 14.88 -11.12 11.33
C PRO A 391 13.97 -9.98 10.85
N PHE A 392 12.71 -9.98 11.26
CA PHE A 392 11.72 -8.96 10.91
C PHE A 392 11.91 -7.62 11.63
N SER A 393 12.67 -7.58 12.74
CA SER A 393 12.79 -6.38 13.57
C SER A 393 13.57 -5.30 12.82
N ARG A 394 12.92 -4.17 12.55
CA ARG A 394 13.56 -3.05 11.85
C ARG A 394 14.69 -2.44 12.67
N ARG A 395 15.72 -1.97 11.96
CA ARG A 395 17.02 -1.55 12.49
C ARG A 395 17.29 -0.11 12.09
N GLY A 396 18.11 0.57 12.90
CA GLY A 396 18.50 1.95 12.67
C GLY A 396 19.51 2.12 11.51
N PRO A 397 20.10 3.32 11.38
CA PRO A 397 19.85 4.50 12.20
C PRO A 397 18.42 5.04 12.03
N GLY A 398 18.00 5.91 12.95
CA GLY A 398 16.89 6.84 12.69
C GLY A 398 17.36 8.04 11.85
N PRO A 399 16.51 9.08 11.70
CA PRO A 399 16.91 10.35 11.09
C PRO A 399 18.22 10.90 11.67
N ASP A 400 19.02 11.58 10.83
CA ASP A 400 20.30 12.21 11.19
C ASP A 400 21.33 11.32 11.92
N GLY A 401 21.30 10.00 11.68
CA GLY A 401 22.21 9.05 12.34
C GLY A 401 21.79 8.73 13.80
N ALA A 402 20.52 8.93 14.15
CA ALA A 402 20.03 8.69 15.51
C ALA A 402 20.10 7.21 15.91
N LEU A 403 20.38 6.96 17.19
CA LEU A 403 20.29 5.63 17.80
C LEU A 403 18.83 5.17 17.83
N LYS A 404 18.48 4.20 16.98
CA LYS A 404 17.21 3.48 16.98
C LYS A 404 17.45 2.01 16.55
N PRO A 405 16.64 1.03 17.00
CA PRO A 405 15.83 1.11 18.23
C PRO A 405 16.72 1.38 19.44
N GLU A 406 16.14 1.86 20.53
CA GLU A 406 16.88 2.26 21.73
C GLU A 406 17.08 1.11 22.72
N ILE A 407 16.21 0.11 22.67
CA ILE A 407 16.27 -1.10 23.49
C ILE A 407 15.64 -2.26 22.71
N THR A 408 15.88 -3.49 23.15
CA THR A 408 15.05 -4.64 22.75
C THR A 408 14.29 -5.22 23.93
N ALA A 409 13.19 -5.89 23.61
CA ALA A 409 12.66 -6.94 24.46
C ALA A 409 12.33 -8.15 23.56
N PRO A 410 12.13 -9.34 24.15
CA PRO A 410 11.75 -10.50 23.35
C PRO A 410 10.42 -10.29 22.60
N GLY A 411 10.22 -11.08 21.53
CA GLY A 411 9.18 -10.85 20.52
C GLY A 411 8.89 -12.07 19.62
N VAL A 412 9.26 -13.30 20.03
CA VAL A 412 9.10 -14.55 19.24
C VAL A 412 8.72 -15.77 20.12
N ALA A 413 7.45 -16.15 20.19
CA ALA A 413 6.76 -17.14 21.06
C ALA A 413 6.43 -16.73 22.54
N ILE A 414 5.43 -15.86 22.81
CA ILE A 414 4.59 -15.96 24.05
C ILE A 414 3.13 -16.28 23.77
N THR A 415 2.71 -17.19 24.63
CA THR A 415 1.41 -17.25 25.27
C THR A 415 1.09 -16.03 26.17
N ALA A 416 0.14 -15.17 25.79
CA ALA A 416 -0.56 -14.23 26.68
C ALA A 416 -2.07 -14.22 26.37
N ALA A 417 -2.88 -13.45 27.11
CA ALA A 417 -4.34 -13.61 27.15
C ALA A 417 -5.01 -13.51 25.77
N ARG A 418 -5.97 -14.42 25.52
CA ARG A 418 -6.82 -14.42 24.33
C ARG A 418 -8.11 -13.66 24.65
N SER A 419 -8.47 -12.67 23.83
CA SER A 419 -9.79 -12.02 23.93
C SER A 419 -10.90 -13.03 23.66
N THR A 420 -11.91 -13.06 24.53
CA THR A 420 -13.12 -13.88 24.38
C THR A 420 -14.08 -13.33 23.33
N THR A 421 -13.84 -12.09 22.85
CA THR A 421 -14.68 -11.39 21.86
C THR A 421 -14.00 -11.19 20.52
N ALA A 422 -12.78 -11.69 20.33
CA ALA A 422 -12.06 -11.52 19.09
C ALA A 422 -12.55 -12.48 17.99
N LEU A 423 -12.72 -11.95 16.79
CA LEU A 423 -13.28 -12.66 15.64
C LEU A 423 -12.22 -13.56 14.98
N ASP A 424 -11.03 -13.01 14.79
CA ASP A 424 -9.88 -13.68 14.20
C ASP A 424 -8.70 -13.65 15.18
N VAL A 425 -8.35 -14.81 15.74
CA VAL A 425 -7.11 -14.98 16.51
C VAL A 425 -6.51 -16.36 16.17
N PRO A 426 -5.27 -16.42 15.66
CA PRO A 426 -4.55 -17.66 15.35
C PRO A 426 -4.46 -18.70 16.48
N GLY A 427 -3.86 -19.85 16.15
CA GLY A 427 -3.89 -21.07 16.98
C GLY A 427 -3.46 -20.86 18.44
N ALA A 428 -4.30 -21.33 19.35
CA ALA A 428 -4.11 -21.15 20.79
C ALA A 428 -3.35 -22.32 21.45
N PRO A 429 -2.45 -22.07 22.42
CA PRO A 429 -1.99 -23.12 23.34
C PRO A 429 -3.06 -23.57 24.34
N THR A 430 -4.04 -22.72 24.69
CA THR A 430 -5.25 -23.06 25.48
C THR A 430 -6.38 -22.06 25.19
N ASP A 431 -7.65 -22.38 25.46
CA ASP A 431 -8.79 -21.50 25.17
C ASP A 431 -8.69 -20.06 25.76
N ALA A 432 -7.93 -19.87 26.84
CA ALA A 432 -7.73 -18.58 27.50
C ALA A 432 -6.48 -17.80 27.01
N TYR A 433 -5.60 -18.40 26.21
CA TYR A 433 -4.32 -17.78 25.85
C TYR A 433 -3.95 -18.00 24.37
N THR A 434 -3.10 -17.15 23.79
CA THR A 434 -2.75 -17.19 22.36
C THR A 434 -1.29 -16.81 22.11
N GLU A 435 -0.73 -17.31 21.01
CA GLU A 435 0.67 -17.13 20.57
C GLU A 435 0.72 -16.73 19.09
N LEU A 436 1.50 -15.71 18.76
CA LEU A 436 1.34 -14.80 17.61
C LEU A 436 2.62 -13.91 17.57
N SER A 437 3.34 -13.58 16.48
CA SER A 437 4.70 -12.93 16.59
C SER A 437 4.94 -11.53 15.95
N GLY A 438 6.05 -10.84 16.32
CA GLY A 438 6.47 -9.51 15.81
C GLY A 438 7.28 -8.62 16.78
N THR A 439 7.24 -7.28 16.62
CA THR A 439 7.86 -6.31 17.56
C THR A 439 6.94 -5.78 18.65
N SER A 440 5.63 -5.81 18.45
CA SER A 440 4.74 -4.98 19.28
C SER A 440 4.31 -5.63 20.60
N MET A 441 4.76 -6.85 20.91
CA MET A 441 4.73 -7.38 22.29
C MET A 441 6.10 -7.34 22.98
N ALA A 442 7.18 -7.00 22.26
CA ALA A 442 8.39 -6.49 22.90
C ALA A 442 8.09 -5.16 23.62
N THR A 443 7.31 -4.28 22.98
CA THR A 443 6.85 -2.99 23.54
C THR A 443 6.22 -3.10 24.94
N PRO A 444 5.19 -3.93 25.20
CA PRO A 444 4.56 -4.10 26.51
C PRO A 444 5.48 -4.70 27.57
N HIS A 445 6.51 -5.47 27.20
CA HIS A 445 7.51 -5.89 28.18
C HIS A 445 8.30 -4.70 28.71
N VAL A 446 8.78 -3.81 27.83
CA VAL A 446 9.46 -2.58 28.24
C VAL A 446 8.52 -1.64 29.00
N ALA A 447 7.26 -1.51 28.58
CA ALA A 447 6.25 -0.73 29.29
C ALA A 447 5.93 -1.29 30.70
N GLY A 448 5.94 -2.62 30.84
CA GLY A 448 5.83 -3.30 32.13
C GLY A 448 7.02 -3.00 33.04
N VAL A 449 8.27 -3.10 32.57
CA VAL A 449 9.45 -2.76 33.38
C VAL A 449 9.46 -1.27 33.73
N ALA A 450 8.99 -0.39 32.84
CA ALA A 450 8.80 1.03 33.14
C ALA A 450 7.82 1.25 34.31
N ALA A 451 6.75 0.45 34.41
CA ALA A 451 5.82 0.49 35.55
C ALA A 451 6.46 -0.04 36.86
N LEU A 452 7.32 -1.08 36.78
CA LEU A 452 8.10 -1.56 37.93
C LEU A 452 9.07 -0.48 38.45
N LEU A 453 9.78 0.19 37.54
CA LEU A 453 10.64 1.34 37.87
C LEU A 453 9.83 2.52 38.43
N TYR A 454 8.63 2.79 37.92
CA TYR A 454 7.78 3.86 38.43
C TYR A 454 7.31 3.60 39.87
N GLN A 455 7.01 2.34 40.24
CA GLN A 455 6.76 1.99 41.65
C GLN A 455 7.98 2.31 42.55
N ARG A 456 9.20 2.07 42.05
CA ARG A 456 10.45 2.36 42.78
C ARG A 456 10.75 3.86 42.85
N HIS A 457 10.40 4.61 41.80
CA HIS A 457 10.76 6.02 41.61
C HIS A 457 9.57 6.85 41.07
N PRO A 458 8.50 7.05 41.86
CA PRO A 458 7.25 7.68 41.37
C PRO A 458 7.38 9.18 41.03
N GLY A 459 8.51 9.80 41.36
CA GLY A 459 8.86 11.17 40.98
C GLY A 459 9.75 11.29 39.75
N TRP A 460 10.09 10.20 39.06
CA TRP A 460 10.87 10.24 37.82
C TRP A 460 10.01 10.60 36.60
N THR A 461 10.58 11.37 35.68
CA THR A 461 9.98 11.64 34.37
C THR A 461 10.16 10.45 33.41
N GLY A 462 9.38 10.40 32.34
CA GLY A 462 9.50 9.38 31.31
C GLY A 462 10.89 9.30 30.67
N GLN A 463 11.59 10.44 30.53
CA GLN A 463 12.96 10.45 30.03
C GLN A 463 13.98 9.88 31.03
N GLN A 464 13.74 10.04 32.34
CA GLN A 464 14.55 9.39 33.39
C GLN A 464 14.27 7.87 33.44
N LEU A 465 13.01 7.45 33.28
CA LEU A 465 12.65 6.04 33.11
C LEU A 465 13.31 5.44 31.86
N LYS A 466 13.27 6.13 30.71
CA LYS A 466 13.93 5.74 29.45
C LYS A 466 15.43 5.53 29.67
N ALA A 467 16.13 6.51 30.24
CA ALA A 467 17.56 6.41 30.50
C ALA A 467 17.89 5.25 31.45
N ALA A 468 17.08 5.01 32.49
CA ALA A 468 17.29 3.91 33.43
C ALA A 468 17.02 2.51 32.83
N LEU A 469 16.03 2.38 31.94
CA LEU A 469 15.75 1.13 31.21
C LEU A 469 16.91 0.76 30.27
N MET A 470 17.45 1.75 29.54
CA MET A 470 18.61 1.56 28.68
C MET A 470 19.88 1.29 29.50
N ALA A 471 20.10 2.04 30.59
CA ALA A 471 21.22 1.87 31.52
C ALA A 471 21.29 0.45 32.11
N ALA A 472 20.14 -0.18 32.37
CA ALA A 472 20.03 -1.52 32.92
C ALA A 472 20.03 -2.64 31.85
N ALA A 473 19.95 -2.33 30.56
CA ALA A 473 19.80 -3.34 29.51
C ALA A 473 21.02 -4.28 29.37
N ARG A 474 20.81 -5.41 28.69
CA ARG A 474 21.78 -6.50 28.49
C ARG A 474 22.05 -6.67 26.99
N PRO A 475 23.12 -6.08 26.45
CA PRO A 475 23.49 -6.25 25.04
C PRO A 475 24.17 -7.60 24.76
N ARG A 476 24.03 -8.07 23.52
CA ARG A 476 24.79 -9.19 22.96
C ARG A 476 25.94 -8.68 22.08
N ALA A 477 27.16 -9.13 22.36
CA ALA A 477 28.37 -8.64 21.69
C ALA A 477 28.48 -9.07 20.21
N ASP A 478 27.71 -10.07 19.78
CA ASP A 478 27.65 -10.59 18.41
C ASP A 478 26.62 -9.88 17.51
N GLN A 479 26.03 -8.77 17.99
CA GLN A 479 24.97 -8.04 17.28
C GLN A 479 25.23 -6.52 17.32
N GLY A 480 25.12 -5.84 16.18
CA GLY A 480 25.37 -4.40 16.09
C GLY A 480 24.39 -3.56 16.91
N VAL A 481 24.89 -2.45 17.49
CA VAL A 481 24.08 -1.55 18.34
C VAL A 481 22.85 -0.98 17.61
N TYR A 482 22.92 -0.68 16.31
CA TYR A 482 21.77 -0.25 15.50
C TYR A 482 20.70 -1.34 15.26
N ALA A 483 20.94 -2.59 15.67
CA ALA A 483 19.95 -3.66 15.64
C ALA A 483 19.26 -3.89 17.00
N GLN A 484 19.95 -3.62 18.12
CA GLN A 484 19.46 -3.95 19.47
C GLN A 484 19.37 -2.78 20.47
N GLY A 485 19.86 -1.59 20.10
CA GLY A 485 19.99 -0.45 21.01
C GLY A 485 20.91 -0.74 22.20
N ALA A 486 20.42 -0.45 23.41
CA ALA A 486 21.07 -0.83 24.66
C ALA A 486 21.11 -2.35 24.93
N GLY A 487 20.49 -3.15 24.06
CA GLY A 487 20.29 -4.57 24.27
C GLY A 487 18.95 -4.86 24.93
N ARG A 488 18.79 -6.09 25.43
CA ARG A 488 17.52 -6.53 26.00
C ARG A 488 17.24 -5.89 27.35
N VAL A 489 16.02 -5.43 27.58
CA VAL A 489 15.55 -4.97 28.89
C VAL A 489 15.78 -6.02 29.99
N ASP A 490 16.23 -5.56 31.16
CA ASP A 490 16.50 -6.39 32.35
C ASP A 490 15.76 -5.79 33.56
N ALA A 491 14.62 -6.39 33.88
CA ALA A 491 13.74 -5.95 34.97
C ALA A 491 14.39 -6.12 36.33
N ALA A 492 15.14 -7.21 36.52
CA ALA A 492 15.84 -7.49 37.77
C ALA A 492 16.89 -6.41 38.05
N ARG A 493 17.74 -6.11 37.06
CA ARG A 493 18.79 -5.09 37.18
C ARG A 493 18.19 -3.69 37.38
N ALA A 494 17.15 -3.34 36.62
CA ALA A 494 16.50 -2.03 36.67
C ALA A 494 15.97 -1.69 38.08
N VAL A 495 15.31 -2.64 38.77
CA VAL A 495 14.73 -2.37 40.10
C VAL A 495 15.70 -2.60 41.27
N THR A 496 16.85 -3.24 41.05
CA THR A 496 17.82 -3.55 42.13
C THR A 496 19.02 -2.61 42.16
N GLN A 497 19.59 -2.23 41.01
CA GLN A 497 20.82 -1.42 41.01
C GLN A 497 20.62 -0.05 41.65
N THR A 498 21.64 0.41 42.38
CA THR A 498 21.69 1.73 43.02
C THR A 498 22.25 2.81 42.09
N VAL A 499 23.03 2.43 41.08
CA VAL A 499 23.59 3.34 40.07
C VAL A 499 22.91 3.12 38.72
N THR A 500 22.61 4.23 38.03
CA THR A 500 22.02 4.30 36.69
C THR A 500 22.73 5.38 35.87
N SER A 501 22.49 5.46 34.57
CA SER A 501 22.77 6.67 33.79
C SER A 501 21.51 7.57 33.71
N THR A 502 21.72 8.88 33.57
CA THR A 502 20.72 9.84 33.08
C THR A 502 20.94 10.20 31.60
N THR A 503 22.11 9.87 31.03
CA THR A 503 22.35 9.87 29.58
C THR A 503 21.79 8.57 28.99
N ALA A 504 20.67 8.66 28.26
CA ALA A 504 20.02 7.47 27.67
C ALA A 504 20.92 6.74 26.64
N GLY A 505 21.67 7.51 25.85
CA GLY A 505 22.66 7.04 24.88
C GLY A 505 23.46 8.20 24.33
N ILE A 506 24.60 7.92 23.71
CA ILE A 506 25.49 8.91 23.09
C ILE A 506 25.52 8.64 21.59
N SER A 507 24.79 9.44 20.80
CA SER A 507 25.04 9.51 19.36
C SER A 507 25.86 10.76 19.04
N PHE A 508 26.88 10.58 18.21
CA PHE A 508 27.59 11.67 17.54
C PHE A 508 26.91 12.06 16.21
N GLY A 509 25.79 11.42 15.86
CA GLY A 509 24.97 11.69 14.68
C GLY A 509 25.59 11.21 13.38
N ALA A 510 25.02 11.67 12.26
CA ALA A 510 25.59 11.53 10.93
C ALA A 510 26.71 12.56 10.70
N LEU A 511 27.95 12.07 10.50
CA LEU A 511 29.10 12.90 10.13
C LEU A 511 29.33 12.82 8.62
N ARG A 512 29.43 13.96 7.95
CA ARG A 512 29.62 14.03 6.50
C ARG A 512 31.06 13.75 6.09
N TRP A 513 31.23 13.00 5.00
CA TRP A 513 32.51 12.76 4.31
C TRP A 513 33.02 14.04 3.60
N PRO A 514 34.34 14.28 3.48
CA PRO A 514 35.46 13.47 3.95
C PRO A 514 35.79 13.74 5.41
N HIS A 515 36.05 12.69 6.18
CA HIS A 515 36.26 12.77 7.64
C HIS A 515 37.62 13.34 8.06
N THR A 516 38.25 14.18 7.24
CA THR A 516 39.63 14.66 7.40
C THR A 516 39.75 15.99 8.15
N ASP A 517 38.68 16.79 8.17
CA ASP A 517 38.58 18.11 8.81
C ASP A 517 37.94 18.07 10.21
N ASN A 518 37.11 17.06 10.48
CA ASN A 518 36.50 16.79 11.78
C ASN A 518 37.55 16.65 12.89
N GLY A 519 37.54 17.56 13.86
CA GLY A 519 38.28 17.40 15.11
C GLY A 519 37.63 16.38 16.05
N PRO A 520 38.31 15.94 17.12
CA PRO A 520 37.70 15.10 18.14
C PRO A 520 36.46 15.77 18.74
N THR A 521 35.35 15.05 18.76
CA THR A 521 34.05 15.50 19.28
C THR A 521 33.80 14.92 20.66
N HIS A 522 33.12 15.66 21.54
CA HIS A 522 32.96 15.29 22.96
C HIS A 522 31.48 15.23 23.36
N GLN A 523 31.11 14.19 24.10
CA GLN A 523 29.76 13.99 24.66
C GLN A 523 29.85 13.51 26.12
N GLN A 524 28.80 13.72 26.90
CA GLN A 524 28.82 13.48 28.35
C GLN A 524 27.95 12.28 28.76
N ALA A 525 28.57 11.30 29.43
CA ALA A 525 27.90 10.22 30.13
C ALA A 525 27.71 10.63 31.60
N VAL A 526 26.47 10.90 32.00
CA VAL A 526 26.12 11.27 33.38
C VAL A 526 25.59 10.03 34.11
N PHE A 527 26.19 9.73 35.26
CA PHE A 527 25.85 8.60 36.11
C PHE A 527 25.29 9.10 37.44
N ARG A 528 24.17 8.51 37.88
CA ARG A 528 23.48 8.86 39.12
C ARG A 528 23.53 7.71 40.12
N ASN A 529 23.91 8.00 41.35
CA ASN A 529 23.96 7.06 42.46
C ASN A 529 22.83 7.37 43.46
N THR A 530 22.02 6.36 43.77
CA THR A 530 20.90 6.43 44.73
C THR A 530 21.21 5.77 46.08
N ALA A 531 22.41 5.18 46.24
CA ALA A 531 22.86 4.64 47.52
C ALA A 531 23.27 5.75 48.51
N ALA A 532 23.27 5.40 49.79
CA ALA A 532 23.80 6.23 50.89
C ALA A 532 25.34 6.29 50.94
N THR A 533 26.03 5.55 50.07
CA THR A 533 27.50 5.51 49.97
C THR A 533 27.97 5.86 48.55
N PRO A 534 29.11 6.54 48.37
CA PRO A 534 29.73 6.70 47.06
C PRO A 534 30.03 5.37 46.39
N VAL A 535 30.04 5.34 45.05
CA VAL A 535 30.39 4.17 44.23
C VAL A 535 31.43 4.59 43.19
N THR A 536 32.55 3.87 43.11
CA THR A 536 33.56 4.08 42.06
C THR A 536 33.35 3.07 40.94
N LEU A 537 33.09 3.59 39.73
CA LEU A 537 32.85 2.82 38.51
C LEU A 537 34.13 2.72 37.68
N ASP A 538 34.49 1.51 37.25
CA ASP A 538 35.42 1.31 36.13
C ASP A 538 34.67 1.56 34.80
N LEU A 539 35.20 2.43 33.94
CA LEU A 539 34.60 2.80 32.66
C LEU A 539 35.35 2.19 31.47
N ARG A 540 34.64 1.48 30.59
CA ARG A 540 35.21 0.81 29.41
C ARG A 540 34.36 1.01 28.17
N LEU A 541 34.98 1.35 27.05
CA LEU A 541 34.32 1.40 25.74
C LEU A 541 34.56 0.07 24.99
N ASN A 542 33.50 -0.48 24.41
CA ASN A 542 33.58 -1.54 23.40
C ASN A 542 32.77 -1.09 22.19
N VAL A 543 33.44 -0.84 21.06
CA VAL A 543 32.87 -0.22 19.86
C VAL A 543 33.39 -0.95 18.62
N THR A 544 32.49 -1.26 17.69
CA THR A 544 32.78 -2.01 16.46
C THR A 544 32.41 -1.23 15.20
N GLY A 545 33.10 -1.52 14.11
CA GLY A 545 32.76 -1.04 12.76
C GLY A 545 31.57 -1.78 12.13
N PRO A 546 31.22 -1.46 10.87
CA PRO A 546 30.08 -2.04 10.17
C PRO A 546 30.20 -3.54 9.91
N ASP A 547 31.44 -4.06 9.90
CA ASP A 547 31.81 -5.47 9.73
C ASP A 547 31.85 -6.24 11.07
N GLY A 548 31.60 -5.56 12.19
CA GLY A 548 31.74 -6.13 13.54
C GLY A 548 33.18 -6.17 14.07
N ALA A 549 34.17 -5.68 13.33
CA ALA A 549 35.55 -5.60 13.81
C ALA A 549 35.70 -4.47 14.84
N ALA A 550 36.64 -4.61 15.80
CA ALA A 550 36.93 -3.57 16.77
C ALA A 550 37.53 -2.32 16.10
N VAL A 551 37.06 -1.13 16.49
CA VAL A 551 37.57 0.14 15.95
C VAL A 551 39.04 0.41 16.35
N PRO A 552 39.80 1.21 15.57
CA PRO A 552 41.17 1.58 15.94
C PRO A 552 41.25 2.31 17.28
N ALA A 553 42.30 2.00 18.05
CA ALA A 553 42.58 2.66 19.32
C ALA A 553 42.68 4.18 19.13
N GLY A 554 42.01 4.94 20.01
CA GLY A 554 41.89 6.40 19.91
C GLY A 554 40.64 6.89 19.19
N MET A 555 39.99 6.09 18.32
CA MET A 555 38.76 6.50 17.65
C MET A 555 37.63 6.81 18.65
N PHE A 556 37.57 6.05 19.74
CA PHE A 556 36.72 6.36 20.89
C PHE A 556 37.53 6.27 22.19
N THR A 557 37.37 7.24 23.08
CA THR A 557 38.00 7.27 24.41
C THR A 557 37.03 7.79 25.48
N VAL A 558 37.27 7.46 26.75
CA VAL A 558 36.47 7.95 27.89
C VAL A 558 37.39 8.46 29.00
N THR A 559 37.06 9.65 29.53
CA THR A 559 37.84 10.32 30.59
C THR A 559 36.91 10.83 31.69
N PRO A 560 37.18 10.54 32.98
CA PRO A 560 38.21 9.63 33.49
C PRO A 560 37.86 8.15 33.22
N ALA A 561 38.85 7.25 33.29
CA ALA A 561 38.63 5.81 33.17
C ALA A 561 38.06 5.15 34.46
N GLN A 562 38.13 5.85 35.60
CA GLN A 562 37.40 5.52 36.81
C GLN A 562 36.64 6.75 37.31
N LEU A 563 35.37 6.58 37.68
CA LEU A 563 34.48 7.66 38.09
C LEU A 563 33.82 7.36 39.44
N THR A 564 34.10 8.16 40.46
CA THR A 564 33.43 8.08 41.77
C THR A 564 32.15 8.92 41.76
N VAL A 565 30.99 8.26 41.80
CA VAL A 565 29.67 8.89 41.88
C VAL A 565 29.28 9.05 43.36
N PRO A 566 29.14 10.29 43.89
CA PRO A 566 28.83 10.50 45.30
C PRO A 566 27.45 9.97 45.70
N ALA A 567 27.27 9.65 46.99
CA ALA A 567 26.00 9.21 47.54
C ALA A 567 24.85 10.19 47.22
N GLY A 568 23.72 9.68 46.73
CA GLY A 568 22.54 10.46 46.37
C GLY A 568 22.72 11.47 45.21
N SER A 569 23.86 11.47 44.52
CA SER A 569 24.26 12.52 43.57
C SER A 569 24.59 11.98 42.18
N GLU A 570 25.04 12.88 41.29
CA GLU A 570 25.46 12.59 39.92
C GLU A 570 26.96 12.90 39.73
N ALA A 571 27.59 12.20 38.78
CA ALA A 571 28.94 12.48 38.31
C ALA A 571 29.07 12.13 36.83
N THR A 572 30.03 12.75 36.14
CA THR A 572 30.09 12.76 34.67
C THR A 572 31.44 12.27 34.15
N ALA A 573 31.43 11.48 33.08
CA ALA A 573 32.60 11.19 32.27
C ALA A 573 32.39 11.66 30.83
N THR A 574 33.43 12.18 30.20
CA THR A 574 33.42 12.62 28.80
C THR A 574 33.83 11.48 27.89
N VAL A 575 32.94 11.11 26.97
CA VAL A 575 33.26 10.23 25.83
C VAL A 575 33.70 11.12 24.67
N THR A 576 34.80 10.75 24.02
CA THR A 576 35.37 11.47 22.88
C THR A 576 35.43 10.57 21.66
N ALA A 577 34.99 11.07 20.50
CA ALA A 577 35.07 10.39 19.21
C ALA A 577 35.99 11.16 18.25
N ASP A 578 37.05 10.52 17.77
CA ASP A 578 37.96 11.02 16.73
C ASP A 578 37.75 10.24 15.42
N THR A 579 36.82 10.74 14.60
CA THR A 579 36.31 10.03 13.42
C THR A 579 37.16 10.21 12.16
N ARG A 580 38.31 10.90 12.27
CA ARG A 580 39.42 10.79 11.31
C ARG A 580 40.02 9.37 11.28
N LEU A 581 39.74 8.58 12.33
CA LEU A 581 40.13 7.17 12.46
C LEU A 581 38.98 6.23 12.06
N GLY A 582 39.30 4.94 11.92
CA GLY A 582 38.33 3.87 11.67
C GLY A 582 37.75 3.79 10.26
N PRO A 583 37.00 2.71 9.95
CA PRO A 583 36.26 2.58 8.68
C PRO A 583 35.14 3.63 8.60
N ASP A 584 34.60 3.81 7.39
CA ASP A 584 33.35 4.56 7.17
C ASP A 584 32.16 3.58 7.26
N GLY A 585 30.97 4.11 7.53
CA GLY A 585 29.70 3.41 7.75
C GLY A 585 29.17 3.54 9.18
N LEU A 586 28.22 2.68 9.53
CA LEU A 586 27.62 2.60 10.86
C LEU A 586 28.63 2.03 11.88
N VAL A 587 29.10 2.87 12.81
CA VAL A 587 30.06 2.50 13.85
C VAL A 587 29.41 2.67 15.23
N GLY A 588 29.58 1.70 16.13
CA GLY A 588 29.01 1.82 17.46
C GLY A 588 29.17 0.62 18.38
N GLY A 589 28.67 0.77 19.60
CA GLY A 589 28.74 -0.21 20.68
C GLY A 589 28.29 0.42 21.99
N TRP A 590 29.03 0.19 23.09
CA TRP A 590 28.63 0.63 24.43
C TRP A 590 29.81 1.13 25.27
N LEU A 591 29.57 2.22 26.00
CA LEU A 591 30.28 2.54 27.23
C LEU A 591 29.67 1.68 28.35
N THR A 592 30.47 0.83 28.97
CA THR A 592 30.07 0.02 30.13
C THR A 592 30.74 0.56 31.37
N ALA A 593 29.97 0.78 32.43
CA ALA A 593 30.42 1.22 33.74
C ALA A 593 30.17 0.10 34.77
N THR A 594 31.20 -0.34 35.49
CA THR A 594 31.11 -1.51 36.40
C THR A 594 31.61 -1.23 37.81
N ALA A 595 30.91 -1.74 38.83
CA ALA A 595 31.36 -1.75 40.23
C ALA A 595 30.76 -2.93 41.00
N GLY A 596 31.53 -4.00 41.19
CA GLY A 596 31.02 -5.25 41.77
C GLY A 596 29.94 -5.87 40.87
N GLU A 597 28.72 -6.02 41.41
CA GLU A 597 27.55 -6.49 40.65
C GLU A 597 26.88 -5.38 39.81
N ILE A 598 27.21 -4.11 40.04
CA ILE A 598 26.66 -2.99 39.27
C ILE A 598 27.25 -3.02 37.86
N VAL A 599 26.38 -3.04 36.85
CA VAL A 599 26.68 -2.87 35.43
C VAL A 599 25.74 -1.82 34.85
N VAL A 600 26.27 -0.74 34.29
CA VAL A 600 25.50 0.30 33.59
C VAL A 600 26.01 0.41 32.15
N GLY A 601 25.13 0.20 31.17
CA GLY A 601 25.43 0.34 29.75
C GLY A 601 24.88 1.64 29.16
N VAL A 602 25.73 2.43 28.52
CA VAL A 602 25.33 3.61 27.72
C VAL A 602 25.73 3.33 26.27
N PRO A 603 24.79 3.18 25.32
CA PRO A 603 25.12 3.01 23.91
C PRO A 603 25.94 4.18 23.37
N VAL A 604 26.88 3.89 22.47
CA VAL A 604 27.72 4.88 21.78
C VAL A 604 27.65 4.62 20.29
N THR A 605 27.23 5.61 19.50
CA THR A 605 27.04 5.49 18.04
C THR A 605 27.59 6.69 17.27
N VAL A 606 28.05 6.42 16.05
CA VAL A 606 28.20 7.43 15.00
C VAL A 606 27.78 6.81 13.66
N ASP A 607 27.09 7.59 12.83
CA ASP A 607 26.91 7.25 11.42
C ASP A 607 27.98 8.02 10.65
N LYS A 608 29.09 7.36 10.35
CA LYS A 608 30.23 8.00 9.71
C LYS A 608 30.07 7.82 8.20
N GLU A 609 29.49 8.80 7.53
CA GLU A 609 29.05 8.68 6.13
C GLU A 609 30.12 8.06 5.22
N VAL A 610 29.74 7.12 4.36
CA VAL A 610 30.63 6.56 3.33
C VAL A 610 31.09 7.64 2.32
N GLU A 611 32.03 7.29 1.43
CA GLU A 611 32.45 8.17 0.35
C GLU A 611 31.23 8.68 -0.45
N SER A 612 30.92 9.97 -0.29
CA SER A 612 29.64 10.60 -0.66
C SER A 612 29.86 12.00 -1.21
N TYR A 613 28.96 12.43 -2.10
CA TYR A 613 29.10 13.71 -2.79
C TYR A 613 27.80 14.50 -2.87
N ASP A 614 27.93 15.83 -2.83
CA ASP A 614 26.85 16.76 -3.08
C ASP A 614 26.64 16.89 -4.60
N VAL A 615 25.42 16.62 -5.04
CA VAL A 615 24.98 16.72 -6.44
C VAL A 615 23.93 17.81 -6.55
N THR A 616 24.28 18.85 -7.29
CA THR A 616 23.40 19.99 -7.58
C THR A 616 22.57 19.69 -8.83
N LEU A 617 21.27 19.46 -8.65
CA LEU A 617 20.30 19.30 -9.73
C LEU A 617 19.69 20.65 -10.07
N LEU A 618 19.94 21.16 -11.28
CA LEU A 618 19.39 22.42 -11.78
C LEU A 618 18.29 22.14 -12.80
N HIS A 619 17.04 22.50 -12.48
CA HIS A 619 15.87 22.20 -13.29
C HIS A 619 15.38 23.46 -14.01
N THR A 620 15.28 23.42 -15.35
CA THR A 620 14.72 24.53 -16.15
C THR A 620 13.71 24.04 -17.17
N ASP A 621 12.67 24.83 -17.43
CA ASP A 621 11.67 24.57 -18.46
C ASP A 621 12.21 24.83 -19.88
N ARG A 622 11.40 24.57 -20.92
CA ARG A 622 11.78 24.78 -22.33
C ARG A 622 12.01 26.25 -22.72
N ALA A 623 11.73 27.20 -21.82
CA ALA A 623 12.01 28.63 -21.96
C ALA A 623 13.08 29.14 -20.97
N GLY A 624 13.76 28.24 -20.24
CA GLY A 624 14.83 28.59 -19.29
C GLY A 624 14.36 29.11 -17.92
N ARG A 625 13.07 28.94 -17.58
CA ARG A 625 12.46 29.33 -16.30
C ARG A 625 12.44 28.16 -15.32
N THR A 626 12.21 28.39 -14.03
CA THR A 626 11.90 27.32 -13.07
C THR A 626 10.61 26.58 -13.51
N PRO A 627 10.58 25.23 -13.56
CA PRO A 627 9.35 24.48 -13.80
C PRO A 627 8.31 24.71 -12.69
N SER A 628 7.02 24.59 -13.03
CA SER A 628 5.92 24.75 -12.07
C SER A 628 5.90 23.64 -11.01
N PHE A 629 6.39 22.46 -11.39
CA PHE A 629 6.67 21.32 -10.54
C PHE A 629 7.79 20.47 -11.18
N PHE A 630 8.58 19.78 -10.36
CA PHE A 630 9.42 18.70 -10.85
C PHE A 630 9.59 17.59 -9.80
N LEU A 631 9.88 16.40 -10.30
CA LEU A 631 10.44 15.28 -9.54
C LEU A 631 11.63 14.73 -10.31
N THR A 632 12.80 14.63 -9.66
CA THR A 632 13.93 13.83 -10.15
C THR A 632 14.13 12.63 -9.25
N GLN A 633 14.02 11.43 -9.81
CA GLN A 633 14.30 10.17 -9.15
C GLN A 633 15.75 9.74 -9.40
N LEU A 634 16.51 9.49 -8.33
CA LEU A 634 17.83 8.87 -8.34
C LEU A 634 17.75 7.46 -7.77
N ALA A 635 17.80 6.45 -8.64
CA ALA A 635 17.85 5.05 -8.23
C ALA A 635 19.29 4.53 -8.25
N ARG A 636 19.86 4.20 -7.08
CA ARG A 636 21.14 3.46 -6.99
C ARG A 636 20.96 2.07 -7.63
N ARG A 637 21.88 1.67 -8.50
CA ARG A 637 21.76 0.44 -9.31
C ARG A 637 22.07 -0.84 -8.55
N ASP A 638 23.08 -0.79 -7.69
CA ASP A 638 23.62 -1.91 -6.90
C ASP A 638 22.98 -2.00 -5.49
N SER A 639 21.78 -1.44 -5.31
CA SER A 639 21.10 -1.40 -4.02
C SER A 639 19.59 -1.48 -4.17
N ASP A 640 18.96 -2.26 -3.31
CA ASP A 640 17.51 -2.48 -3.28
C ASP A 640 16.75 -1.44 -2.44
N LEU A 641 17.48 -0.52 -1.78
CA LEU A 641 16.90 0.66 -1.14
C LEU A 641 15.97 1.42 -2.11
N PRO A 642 14.90 2.05 -1.62
CA PRO A 642 14.04 2.89 -2.46
C PRO A 642 14.85 3.95 -3.23
N PRO A 643 14.50 4.24 -4.49
CA PRO A 643 15.03 5.41 -5.19
C PRO A 643 14.77 6.68 -4.41
N LEU A 644 15.72 7.62 -4.48
CA LEU A 644 15.58 8.92 -3.85
C LEU A 644 14.79 9.85 -4.77
N ASP A 645 13.54 10.13 -4.39
CA ASP A 645 12.63 11.02 -5.09
C ASP A 645 12.82 12.47 -4.60
N LEU A 646 13.30 13.36 -5.48
CA LEU A 646 13.65 14.75 -5.18
C LEU A 646 12.69 15.74 -5.84
N TRP A 647 11.99 16.53 -5.03
CA TRP A 647 10.84 17.34 -5.42
C TRP A 647 11.17 18.83 -5.52
N GLY A 648 10.40 19.57 -6.33
CA GLY A 648 10.45 21.03 -6.36
C GLY A 648 9.22 21.65 -7.05
N PRO A 649 9.05 22.97 -7.01
CA PRO A 649 10.16 23.91 -7.13
C PRO A 649 10.65 24.52 -5.82
N ASP A 650 11.96 24.38 -5.58
CA ASP A 650 12.73 25.42 -4.90
C ASP A 650 12.76 26.70 -5.77
N PRO A 651 12.92 27.91 -5.18
CA PRO A 651 12.67 29.18 -5.88
C PRO A 651 13.49 29.41 -7.16
N ASP A 652 14.68 28.83 -7.25
CA ASP A 652 15.61 28.93 -8.39
C ASP A 652 15.70 27.65 -9.23
N GLY A 653 14.93 26.60 -8.89
CA GLY A 653 14.99 25.29 -9.53
C GLY A 653 16.17 24.40 -9.09
N THR A 654 16.93 24.80 -8.06
CA THR A 654 18.07 24.05 -7.54
C THR A 654 17.67 23.10 -6.42
N VAL A 655 17.94 21.80 -6.59
CA VAL A 655 17.99 20.85 -5.46
C VAL A 655 19.44 20.43 -5.24
N ILE A 656 19.93 20.49 -4.01
CA ILE A 656 21.21 19.86 -3.65
C ILE A 656 20.89 18.59 -2.87
N VAL A 657 21.31 17.46 -3.42
CA VAL A 657 21.19 16.16 -2.77
C VAL A 657 22.58 15.62 -2.45
N ARG A 658 22.72 14.89 -1.35
CA ARG A 658 23.96 14.19 -1.02
C ARG A 658 23.74 12.69 -1.12
N VAL A 659 24.61 11.99 -1.87
CA VAL A 659 24.47 10.55 -2.10
C VAL A 659 25.82 9.82 -2.09
N PRO A 660 25.86 8.54 -1.68
CA PRO A 660 27.05 7.69 -1.76
C PRO A 660 27.58 7.56 -3.18
N LYS A 661 28.89 7.36 -3.31
CA LYS A 661 29.59 7.02 -4.54
C LYS A 661 29.12 5.69 -5.10
N ALA A 662 28.39 5.73 -6.21
CA ALA A 662 27.88 4.55 -6.91
C ALA A 662 27.47 4.90 -8.35
N HIS A 663 27.00 3.89 -9.09
CA HIS A 663 26.23 4.10 -10.31
C HIS A 663 24.74 4.24 -10.00
N TYR A 664 24.13 5.28 -10.58
CA TYR A 664 22.70 5.59 -10.46
C TYR A 664 22.05 5.62 -11.84
N SER A 665 20.74 5.36 -11.91
CA SER A 665 19.91 5.83 -13.02
C SER A 665 19.08 7.02 -12.57
N LEU A 666 19.09 8.10 -13.38
CA LEU A 666 18.38 9.34 -13.10
C LEU A 666 17.20 9.48 -14.07
N ASN A 667 16.00 9.66 -13.53
CA ASN A 667 14.77 9.99 -14.28
C ASN A 667 14.18 11.30 -13.73
N GLY A 668 14.28 12.38 -14.50
CA GLY A 668 13.72 13.70 -14.20
C GLY A 668 12.46 13.99 -14.97
N PHE A 669 11.44 14.46 -14.28
CA PHE A 669 10.12 14.78 -14.80
C PHE A 669 9.85 16.26 -14.52
N LEU A 670 9.76 17.08 -15.57
CA LEU A 670 9.56 18.52 -15.49
C LEU A 670 8.14 18.85 -15.97
N HIS A 671 7.42 19.62 -15.17
CA HIS A 671 6.00 19.88 -15.35
C HIS A 671 5.74 21.40 -15.38
N VAL A 672 4.99 21.85 -16.39
CA VAL A 672 4.83 23.28 -16.68
C VAL A 672 3.37 23.67 -16.90
N TYR A 673 2.90 24.58 -16.07
CA TYR A 673 1.59 25.22 -16.14
C TYR A 673 1.79 26.73 -16.26
N PRO A 674 1.05 27.44 -17.12
CA PRO A 674 1.04 28.90 -17.07
C PRO A 674 0.46 29.36 -15.73
N GLU A 675 1.00 30.45 -15.19
CA GLU A 675 0.38 31.09 -14.03
C GLU A 675 -1.05 31.52 -14.40
N ALA A 676 -2.03 31.17 -13.56
CA ALA A 676 -3.41 31.58 -13.78
C ALA A 676 -3.50 33.12 -13.78
N PRO A 677 -3.93 33.77 -14.88
CA PRO A 677 -4.03 35.22 -14.92
C PRO A 677 -5.03 35.73 -13.85
N PRO A 678 -4.82 36.93 -13.28
CA PRO A 678 -5.72 37.48 -12.26
C PRO A 678 -7.18 37.44 -12.71
N VAL A 679 -8.06 36.91 -11.85
CA VAL A 679 -9.44 36.55 -12.18
C VAL A 679 -10.27 37.78 -12.59
N THR A 680 -10.22 38.07 -13.89
CA THR A 680 -11.04 39.07 -14.57
C THR A 680 -12.19 38.33 -15.26
N LYS A 681 -13.43 38.76 -15.00
CA LYS A 681 -14.61 38.14 -15.60
C LYS A 681 -14.56 38.26 -17.12
N GLY A 682 -14.26 37.16 -17.81
CA GLY A 682 -14.21 37.10 -19.27
C GLY A 682 -13.03 36.32 -19.86
N ALA A 683 -12.02 35.93 -19.07
CA ALA A 683 -10.94 35.08 -19.54
C ALA A 683 -11.46 33.72 -20.05
N SER A 684 -11.07 33.34 -21.27
CA SER A 684 -11.40 32.06 -21.91
C SER A 684 -10.41 30.95 -21.55
N ALA A 685 -10.66 29.73 -22.00
CA ALA A 685 -9.90 28.53 -21.64
C ALA A 685 -8.48 28.41 -22.25
N THR A 686 -7.88 29.52 -22.72
CA THR A 686 -6.55 29.52 -23.37
C THR A 686 -5.41 29.16 -22.42
N ALA A 687 -5.58 29.30 -21.11
CA ALA A 687 -4.59 28.86 -20.11
C ALA A 687 -4.32 27.34 -20.15
N ALA A 688 -5.15 26.55 -20.83
CA ALA A 688 -4.87 25.14 -21.09
C ALA A 688 -3.92 24.90 -22.28
N GLU A 689 -3.56 25.92 -23.07
CA GLU A 689 -2.82 25.75 -24.34
C GLU A 689 -1.30 25.75 -24.18
N ASP A 690 -0.75 26.48 -23.20
CA ASP A 690 0.70 26.60 -22.95
C ASP A 690 1.31 25.53 -22.00
N SER A 691 0.51 24.56 -21.55
CA SER A 691 0.97 23.50 -20.63
C SER A 691 1.71 22.36 -21.34
N TYR A 692 2.81 21.89 -20.76
CA TYR A 692 3.61 20.78 -21.31
C TYR A 692 4.46 20.07 -20.27
N ASP A 693 4.92 18.87 -20.62
CA ASP A 693 5.67 17.96 -19.76
C ASP A 693 6.94 17.46 -20.45
N VAL A 694 8.05 17.36 -19.71
CA VAL A 694 9.36 16.91 -20.23
C VAL A 694 9.93 15.79 -19.37
N MET A 695 10.27 14.66 -19.98
CA MET A 695 11.04 13.61 -19.31
C MET A 695 12.50 13.63 -19.80
N LEU A 696 13.42 13.86 -18.86
CA LEU A 696 14.86 13.89 -19.09
C LEU A 696 15.49 12.74 -18.30
N ALA A 697 16.33 11.92 -18.93
CA ALA A 697 16.91 10.77 -18.25
C ALA A 697 18.40 10.56 -18.54
N GLN A 698 19.08 9.91 -17.60
CA GLN A 698 20.45 9.43 -17.73
C GLN A 698 20.46 7.97 -17.22
N PRO A 699 20.49 6.97 -18.13
CA PRO A 699 20.44 5.55 -17.77
C PRO A 699 21.51 5.13 -16.77
N ASP A 700 22.75 5.54 -17.01
CA ASP A 700 23.89 5.29 -16.14
C ASP A 700 24.61 6.60 -15.81
N LEU A 701 24.69 6.89 -14.51
CA LEU A 701 25.29 8.08 -13.92
C LEU A 701 26.23 7.62 -12.80
N LEU A 702 27.53 7.58 -13.08
CA LEU A 702 28.54 7.46 -12.05
C LEU A 702 28.62 8.77 -11.26
N ILE A 703 28.40 8.69 -9.94
CA ILE A 703 28.62 9.80 -9.01
C ILE A 703 29.92 9.51 -8.25
N ASP A 704 31.01 10.14 -8.67
CA ASP A 704 32.39 9.93 -8.16
C ASP A 704 33.06 11.22 -7.65
N ARG A 705 32.32 12.34 -7.65
CA ARG A 705 32.72 13.67 -7.17
C ARG A 705 31.49 14.55 -6.98
N ALA A 706 31.65 15.66 -6.26
CA ALA A 706 30.65 16.72 -6.25
C ALA A 706 30.45 17.27 -7.67
N MET A 707 29.19 17.39 -8.11
CA MET A 707 28.87 17.69 -9.52
C MET A 707 27.54 18.41 -9.69
N THR A 708 27.37 19.07 -10.84
CA THR A 708 26.14 19.79 -11.20
C THR A 708 25.52 19.16 -12.44
N ILE A 709 24.27 18.72 -12.33
CA ILE A 709 23.49 18.11 -13.41
C ILE A 709 22.40 19.11 -13.82
N ARG A 710 22.37 19.46 -15.12
CA ARG A 710 21.36 20.37 -15.68
C ARG A 710 20.24 19.57 -16.31
N LEU A 711 19.10 19.51 -15.63
CA LEU A 711 17.82 19.04 -16.15
C LEU A 711 17.17 20.17 -16.96
N ASP A 712 17.81 20.43 -18.10
CA ASP A 712 17.45 21.48 -19.04
C ASP A 712 16.35 20.99 -19.98
N GLY A 713 15.11 21.41 -19.71
CA GLY A 713 13.92 21.06 -20.45
C GLY A 713 13.98 21.44 -21.93
N ALA A 714 14.76 22.46 -22.32
CA ALA A 714 14.89 22.88 -23.71
C ALA A 714 15.55 21.81 -24.61
N ARG A 715 16.22 20.81 -24.00
CA ARG A 715 16.72 19.60 -24.68
C ARG A 715 15.61 18.65 -25.12
N GLY A 716 14.45 18.71 -24.47
CA GLY A 716 13.31 17.84 -24.72
C GLY A 716 12.76 18.01 -26.14
N LEU A 717 12.89 16.97 -26.95
CA LEU A 717 12.37 16.92 -28.32
C LEU A 717 10.99 16.23 -28.34
N PRO A 718 10.07 16.65 -29.23
CA PRO A 718 8.71 16.12 -29.27
C PRO A 718 8.65 14.66 -29.70
N LEU A 719 7.59 13.97 -29.25
CA LEU A 719 7.25 12.62 -29.67
C LEU A 719 6.13 12.65 -30.72
N SER A 720 6.12 11.69 -31.65
CA SER A 720 5.03 11.53 -32.62
C SER A 720 4.87 10.08 -33.08
N VAL A 721 3.62 9.60 -33.09
CA VAL A 721 3.23 8.31 -33.68
C VAL A 721 2.00 8.53 -34.56
N THR A 722 2.09 8.14 -35.83
CA THR A 722 1.03 8.33 -36.83
C THR A 722 0.47 6.97 -37.28
N VAL A 723 -0.84 6.81 -37.20
CA VAL A 723 -1.58 5.61 -37.63
C VAL A 723 -2.23 5.80 -39.02
N PRO A 724 -2.50 4.72 -39.79
CA PRO A 724 -2.97 4.83 -41.18
C PRO A 724 -4.31 5.54 -41.40
N ARG A 725 -5.22 5.47 -40.42
CA ARG A 725 -6.58 6.02 -40.56
C ARG A 725 -6.62 7.47 -40.10
N THR A 726 -6.79 8.38 -41.05
CA THR A 726 -6.89 9.84 -40.80
C THR A 726 -8.09 10.26 -39.95
N SER A 727 -9.10 9.39 -39.81
CA SER A 727 -10.24 9.55 -38.89
C SER A 727 -9.95 9.09 -37.45
N ALA A 728 -8.76 8.54 -37.18
CA ALA A 728 -8.34 8.19 -35.84
C ALA A 728 -7.87 9.44 -35.06
N ARG A 729 -8.13 9.48 -33.77
CA ARG A 729 -7.64 10.49 -32.83
C ARG A 729 -6.96 9.78 -31.67
N GLN A 730 -5.85 10.34 -31.20
CA GLN A 730 -5.20 9.85 -29.98
C GLN A 730 -6.07 10.25 -28.79
N TYR A 731 -6.18 9.36 -27.81
CA TYR A 731 -6.90 9.61 -26.56
C TYR A 731 -6.14 9.10 -25.33
N TYR A 732 -4.98 8.48 -25.55
CA TYR A 732 -4.07 8.02 -24.53
C TYR A 732 -2.63 8.04 -25.06
N ALA A 733 -1.70 8.55 -24.25
CA ALA A 733 -0.28 8.62 -24.51
C ALA A 733 0.50 8.28 -23.24
N VAL A 734 1.56 7.50 -23.40
CA VAL A 734 2.52 7.21 -22.32
C VAL A 734 3.94 7.30 -22.86
N LEU A 735 4.76 8.08 -22.16
CA LEU A 735 6.22 8.01 -22.20
C LEU A 735 6.68 7.43 -20.87
N ALA A 736 7.33 6.26 -20.88
CA ALA A 736 7.86 5.64 -19.67
C ALA A 736 9.36 5.36 -19.79
N ALA A 737 10.05 5.27 -18.66
CA ALA A 737 11.38 4.69 -18.60
C ALA A 737 11.67 4.01 -17.25
N TYR A 738 12.40 2.90 -17.32
CA TYR A 738 12.70 2.04 -16.17
C TYR A 738 14.10 1.43 -16.26
N THR A 739 14.70 1.21 -15.09
CA THR A 739 15.96 0.52 -14.87
C THR A 739 15.72 -0.73 -14.04
N ARG A 740 16.29 -1.87 -14.43
CA ARG A 740 16.31 -3.10 -13.62
C ARG A 740 17.35 -2.98 -12.50
N ARG A 741 17.03 -3.55 -11.32
CA ARG A 741 17.85 -3.62 -10.10
C ARG A 741 17.80 -5.04 -9.53
N PRO A 742 18.67 -5.43 -8.56
CA PRO A 742 18.75 -6.82 -8.07
C PRO A 742 17.41 -7.41 -7.61
N HIS A 743 16.59 -6.62 -6.90
CA HIS A 743 15.25 -7.02 -6.45
C HIS A 743 14.13 -6.13 -6.99
N GLY A 744 14.17 -5.80 -8.30
CA GLY A 744 13.01 -5.27 -9.03
C GLY A 744 13.34 -4.24 -10.10
N THR A 745 12.45 -3.26 -10.28
CA THR A 745 12.64 -2.10 -11.17
C THR A 745 12.48 -0.78 -10.43
N ALA A 746 13.13 0.26 -10.94
CA ALA A 746 12.92 1.65 -10.57
C ALA A 746 12.66 2.50 -11.83
N GLY A 747 11.75 3.46 -11.74
CA GLY A 747 11.45 4.39 -12.84
C GLY A 747 10.04 4.96 -12.76
N GLY A 748 9.50 5.34 -13.92
CA GLY A 748 8.18 5.94 -14.00
C GLY A 748 7.73 6.30 -15.40
N ALA A 749 6.56 6.94 -15.48
CA ALA A 749 5.90 7.33 -16.71
C ALA A 749 5.19 8.68 -16.61
N LEU A 750 5.21 9.42 -17.72
CA LEU A 750 4.27 10.50 -18.01
C LEU A 750 3.07 9.91 -18.76
N VAL A 751 1.87 10.06 -18.21
CA VAL A 751 0.61 9.64 -18.80
C VAL A 751 -0.21 10.87 -19.18
N SER A 752 -0.60 11.01 -20.45
CA SER A 752 -1.35 12.15 -20.98
C SER A 752 -2.33 11.74 -22.08
N GLY A 753 -3.10 12.69 -22.62
CA GLY A 753 -4.11 12.43 -23.67
C GLY A 753 -3.52 12.16 -25.06
N ASP A 754 -2.45 12.88 -25.43
CA ASP A 754 -1.72 12.70 -26.68
C ASP A 754 -0.23 13.09 -26.55
N PHE A 755 0.56 12.89 -27.61
CA PHE A 755 2.00 13.19 -27.59
C PHE A 755 2.38 14.66 -27.87
N SER A 756 1.42 15.54 -28.23
CA SER A 756 1.73 16.90 -28.74
C SER A 756 2.45 17.80 -27.74
N ARG A 757 2.32 17.49 -26.44
CA ARG A 757 2.87 18.24 -25.30
C ARG A 757 3.91 17.46 -24.49
N VAL A 758 4.24 16.24 -24.93
CA VAL A 758 5.18 15.35 -24.24
C VAL A 758 6.54 15.39 -24.95
N TYR A 759 7.55 15.84 -24.22
CA TYR A 759 8.92 16.02 -24.72
C TYR A 759 9.89 15.06 -24.02
N ALA A 760 10.91 14.59 -24.75
CA ALA A 760 11.86 13.60 -24.24
C ALA A 760 13.30 13.87 -24.69
N ALA A 761 14.26 13.65 -23.79
CA ALA A 761 15.69 13.58 -24.13
C ALA A 761 16.52 12.73 -23.16
N GLN A 762 17.60 12.15 -23.68
CA GLN A 762 18.71 11.68 -22.84
C GLN A 762 19.65 12.85 -22.50
N LEU A 763 20.07 12.96 -21.23
CA LEU A 763 20.88 14.10 -20.75
C LEU A 763 22.29 14.12 -21.36
N THR A 764 22.91 12.95 -21.58
CA THR A 764 24.22 12.81 -22.24
C THR A 764 24.25 11.63 -23.22
N PRO A 765 25.19 11.60 -24.21
CA PRO A 765 25.44 10.43 -25.06
C PRO A 765 26.19 9.30 -24.32
N ALA A 766 25.54 8.72 -23.31
CA ALA A 766 26.05 7.55 -22.58
C ALA A 766 26.10 6.27 -23.46
N PRO A 767 26.89 5.25 -23.07
CA PRO A 767 26.79 3.90 -23.61
C PRO A 767 25.37 3.32 -23.47
N LEU A 768 25.05 2.29 -24.26
CA LEU A 768 23.77 1.59 -24.15
C LEU A 768 23.75 0.73 -22.87
N ASP A 769 22.78 0.98 -22.01
CA ASP A 769 22.58 0.26 -20.76
C ASP A 769 21.60 -0.94 -20.92
N PRO A 770 22.06 -2.20 -20.80
CA PRO A 770 21.22 -3.38 -21.01
C PRO A 770 20.06 -3.51 -20.02
N ASP A 771 20.15 -2.86 -18.85
CA ASP A 771 19.11 -2.86 -17.83
C ASP A 771 18.17 -1.65 -17.92
N TYR A 772 18.40 -0.72 -18.84
CA TYR A 772 17.51 0.42 -19.08
C TYR A 772 16.58 0.21 -20.29
N VAL A 773 15.32 0.62 -20.14
CA VAL A 773 14.36 0.70 -21.24
C VAL A 773 13.53 1.98 -21.15
N SER A 774 13.33 2.64 -22.28
CA SER A 774 12.26 3.63 -22.45
C SER A 774 11.17 3.09 -23.37
N ILE A 775 9.92 3.52 -23.18
CA ILE A 775 8.74 2.97 -23.87
C ILE A 775 7.85 4.12 -24.35
N VAL A 776 7.53 4.13 -25.64
CA VAL A 776 6.54 5.04 -26.24
C VAL A 776 5.27 4.24 -26.53
N SER A 777 4.18 4.52 -25.83
CA SER A 777 2.90 3.82 -25.99
C SER A 777 1.74 4.79 -26.19
N GLY A 778 0.72 4.40 -26.94
CA GLY A 778 -0.47 5.21 -27.12
C GLY A 778 -1.66 4.42 -27.65
N GLN A 779 -2.85 5.01 -27.56
CA GLN A 779 -4.05 4.44 -28.16
C GLN A 779 -4.83 5.47 -28.99
N TRP A 780 -5.35 5.01 -30.12
CA TRP A 780 -6.12 5.82 -31.08
C TRP A 780 -7.44 5.14 -31.41
N ALA A 781 -8.52 5.92 -31.46
CA ALA A 781 -9.85 5.44 -31.85
C ALA A 781 -10.47 6.41 -32.86
N ARG A 782 -11.52 6.00 -33.58
CA ARG A 782 -12.35 6.95 -34.33
C ARG A 782 -13.14 7.82 -33.34
N ALA A 783 -13.03 9.13 -33.49
CA ALA A 783 -13.98 10.07 -32.94
C ALA A 783 -15.15 10.32 -33.92
N ASP A 784 -16.33 10.63 -33.41
CA ASP A 784 -17.46 11.13 -34.19
C ASP A 784 -17.37 12.66 -34.41
N THR A 785 -18.43 13.28 -34.95
CA THR A 785 -18.49 14.72 -35.22
C THR A 785 -18.60 15.60 -33.97
N SER A 786 -18.89 15.01 -32.80
CA SER A 786 -18.88 15.69 -31.49
C SER A 786 -17.53 15.57 -30.77
N GLY A 787 -16.63 14.72 -31.27
CA GLY A 787 -15.39 14.32 -30.59
C GLY A 787 -15.52 13.06 -29.73
N SER A 788 -16.73 12.50 -29.61
CA SER A 788 -16.99 11.29 -28.82
C SER A 788 -16.33 10.06 -29.43
N LEU A 789 -15.75 9.21 -28.58
CA LEU A 789 -15.15 7.93 -28.94
C LEU A 789 -16.15 6.75 -28.80
N TRP A 790 -17.41 7.05 -28.47
CA TRP A 790 -18.47 6.05 -28.31
C TRP A 790 -18.67 5.20 -29.58
N ALA A 791 -18.90 3.89 -29.39
CA ALA A 791 -19.15 2.94 -30.48
C ALA A 791 -18.05 2.94 -31.57
N SER A 792 -16.79 3.18 -31.19
CA SER A 792 -15.70 3.27 -32.15
C SER A 792 -15.48 1.94 -32.90
N PRO A 793 -15.59 1.91 -34.25
CA PRO A 793 -15.50 0.68 -35.04
C PRO A 793 -14.07 0.12 -35.16
N TYR A 794 -13.06 0.87 -34.71
CA TYR A 794 -11.69 0.38 -34.61
C TYR A 794 -10.90 1.09 -33.50
N VAL A 795 -9.88 0.39 -32.98
CA VAL A 795 -8.93 0.92 -31.99
C VAL A 795 -7.52 0.50 -32.40
N TYR A 796 -6.54 1.39 -32.30
CA TYR A 796 -5.12 1.07 -32.33
C TYR A 796 -4.59 1.12 -30.90
N ALA A 797 -3.91 0.06 -30.45
CA ALA A 797 -3.19 0.02 -29.19
C ALA A 797 -1.74 -0.35 -29.46
N LEU A 798 -0.86 0.65 -29.42
CA LEU A 798 0.52 0.53 -29.88
C LEU A 798 1.48 0.83 -28.73
N SER A 799 2.51 0.00 -28.60
CA SER A 799 3.62 0.19 -27.67
C SER A 799 4.93 -0.11 -28.38
N PHE A 800 5.97 0.65 -28.07
CA PHE A 800 7.29 0.55 -28.72
C PHE A 800 8.40 0.72 -27.67
N PRO A 801 9.02 -0.38 -27.20
CA PRO A 801 10.17 -0.32 -26.30
C PRO A 801 11.46 0.06 -27.04
N GLN A 802 12.34 0.75 -26.33
CA GLN A 802 13.68 1.17 -26.75
C GLN A 802 14.63 0.86 -25.58
N ARG A 803 15.27 -0.31 -25.63
CA ARG A 803 16.32 -0.69 -24.67
C ARG A 803 17.57 0.18 -24.83
N GLY A 804 18.41 0.24 -23.81
CA GLY A 804 19.74 0.86 -23.85
C GLY A 804 19.78 2.36 -23.57
N ARG A 805 18.67 3.08 -23.79
CA ARG A 805 18.68 4.56 -23.85
C ARG A 805 17.29 5.16 -23.71
N MET A 806 17.25 6.45 -23.37
CA MET A 806 16.04 7.27 -23.43
C MET A 806 15.71 7.69 -24.87
N VAL A 807 14.44 7.61 -25.26
CA VAL A 807 13.97 8.18 -26.53
C VAL A 807 14.20 9.68 -26.58
N THR A 808 14.67 10.17 -27.74
CA THR A 808 14.95 11.59 -27.97
C THR A 808 14.51 11.92 -29.40
N GLY A 809 13.49 12.76 -29.57
CA GLY A 809 12.96 13.15 -30.89
C GLY A 809 12.29 12.01 -31.67
N TYR A 810 11.55 11.14 -30.98
CA TYR A 810 10.97 9.91 -31.55
C TYR A 810 9.81 10.22 -32.52
N GLN A 811 9.96 9.84 -33.79
CA GLN A 811 8.90 9.92 -34.79
C GLN A 811 8.67 8.56 -35.46
N ARG A 812 7.42 8.08 -35.51
CA ARG A 812 7.09 6.78 -36.11
C ARG A 812 5.77 6.81 -36.88
N ALA A 813 5.86 6.70 -38.21
CA ALA A 813 4.71 6.35 -39.04
C ALA A 813 4.52 4.82 -39.05
N VAL A 814 3.29 4.36 -38.87
CA VAL A 814 2.92 2.94 -38.75
C VAL A 814 1.99 2.56 -39.90
N THR A 815 2.16 1.37 -40.48
CA THR A 815 1.28 0.83 -41.54
C THR A 815 0.53 -0.42 -41.09
N GLU A 816 -0.71 -0.67 -41.56
CA GLU A 816 -1.55 -1.76 -41.02
C GLU A 816 -0.92 -3.16 -41.19
N ASN A 817 -0.04 -3.36 -42.19
CA ASN A 817 0.71 -4.61 -42.38
C ASN A 817 1.83 -4.86 -41.35
N GLN A 818 2.27 -3.84 -40.61
CA GLN A 818 3.21 -3.98 -39.49
C GLN A 818 2.50 -4.42 -38.19
N LEU A 819 1.16 -4.41 -38.19
CA LEU A 819 0.34 -4.67 -37.01
C LEU A 819 -0.33 -6.04 -37.10
N ALA A 820 -0.75 -6.57 -35.95
CA ALA A 820 -1.81 -7.57 -35.91
C ALA A 820 -3.17 -6.88 -36.03
N SER A 821 -4.15 -7.60 -36.57
CA SER A 821 -5.56 -7.19 -36.57
C SER A 821 -6.39 -8.19 -35.78
N VAL A 822 -7.28 -7.72 -34.92
CA VAL A 822 -8.15 -8.55 -34.08
C VAL A 822 -9.57 -8.10 -34.31
N ARG A 823 -10.43 -9.01 -34.76
CA ARG A 823 -11.88 -8.78 -34.70
C ARG A 823 -12.32 -9.11 -33.27
N ALA A 824 -12.81 -8.13 -32.54
CA ALA A 824 -13.42 -8.32 -31.23
C ALA A 824 -14.95 -8.26 -31.38
N ASP A 825 -15.63 -9.37 -31.10
CA ASP A 825 -17.09 -9.50 -31.03
C ASP A 825 -17.53 -9.52 -29.55
N PHE A 826 -18.54 -8.74 -29.19
CA PHE A 826 -19.02 -8.54 -27.81
C PHE A 826 -20.49 -8.94 -27.66
N ALA A 827 -20.78 -9.82 -26.69
CA ALA A 827 -22.14 -10.23 -26.30
C ALA A 827 -22.64 -9.46 -25.06
N HIS A 828 -23.95 -9.50 -24.82
CA HIS A 828 -24.59 -9.05 -23.58
C HIS A 828 -25.14 -10.25 -22.79
N THR A 829 -25.20 -10.12 -21.47
CA THR A 829 -25.88 -11.08 -20.58
C THR A 829 -27.34 -10.71 -20.32
N THR A 830 -27.70 -9.45 -20.50
CA THR A 830 -29.07 -8.94 -20.31
C THR A 830 -29.39 -7.79 -21.28
N ALA A 831 -30.65 -7.36 -21.34
CA ALA A 831 -31.08 -6.22 -22.15
C ALA A 831 -30.90 -4.90 -21.38
N GLY A 832 -30.81 -3.78 -22.10
CA GLY A 832 -30.62 -2.46 -21.48
C GLY A 832 -29.18 -2.15 -21.06
N THR A 833 -28.20 -2.89 -21.59
CA THR A 833 -26.78 -2.73 -21.25
C THR A 833 -25.97 -2.09 -22.37
N SER A 834 -24.87 -1.47 -21.96
CA SER A 834 -23.75 -1.12 -22.82
C SER A 834 -22.52 -1.95 -22.45
N GLY A 835 -21.47 -1.89 -23.25
CA GLY A 835 -20.22 -2.58 -23.00
C GLY A 835 -19.05 -1.61 -23.14
N ALA A 836 -18.01 -1.82 -22.35
CA ALA A 836 -16.75 -1.10 -22.49
C ALA A 836 -15.59 -2.10 -22.51
N LYS A 837 -14.55 -1.81 -23.31
CA LYS A 837 -13.29 -2.58 -23.27
C LYS A 837 -12.10 -1.64 -23.27
N ARG A 838 -11.24 -1.78 -22.26
CA ARG A 838 -9.89 -1.22 -22.21
C ARG A 838 -8.84 -2.22 -22.71
N ILE A 839 -7.66 -1.72 -23.04
CA ILE A 839 -6.54 -2.54 -23.56
C ILE A 839 -5.29 -2.26 -22.72
N ARG A 840 -4.67 -3.34 -22.23
CA ARG A 840 -3.43 -3.36 -21.42
C ARG A 840 -2.25 -3.70 -22.31
N GLY A 841 -1.10 -3.07 -22.13
CA GLY A 841 0.15 -3.33 -22.86
C GLY A 841 1.34 -3.46 -21.92
N ALA A 842 2.04 -4.58 -21.99
CA ALA A 842 3.03 -5.04 -21.02
C ALA A 842 4.39 -5.33 -21.67
N LEU A 843 5.48 -4.89 -21.04
CA LEU A 843 6.86 -5.26 -21.38
C LEU A 843 7.31 -6.42 -20.47
N THR A 844 7.28 -7.64 -21.01
CA THR A 844 7.28 -8.86 -20.18
C THR A 844 8.57 -9.14 -19.42
N ASP A 845 9.72 -8.66 -19.91
CA ASP A 845 11.03 -8.87 -19.27
C ASP A 845 11.40 -7.81 -18.22
N TYR A 846 10.52 -6.83 -17.99
CA TYR A 846 10.67 -5.78 -16.97
C TYR A 846 9.56 -5.80 -15.92
N GLY A 847 8.44 -6.50 -16.14
CA GLY A 847 7.30 -6.47 -15.22
C GLY A 847 6.60 -5.10 -15.15
N VAL A 848 6.61 -4.35 -16.26
CA VAL A 848 6.02 -3.00 -16.34
C VAL A 848 5.06 -2.90 -17.52
N GLY A 849 4.07 -2.02 -17.42
CA GLY A 849 3.05 -1.86 -18.45
C GLY A 849 2.01 -0.79 -18.12
N ASN A 850 1.17 -0.49 -19.10
CA ASN A 850 0.20 0.60 -19.08
C ASN A 850 -1.15 0.14 -19.65
N PHE A 851 -2.23 0.75 -19.21
CA PHE A 851 -3.57 0.49 -19.74
C PHE A 851 -4.13 1.76 -20.40
N GLY A 852 -4.75 1.64 -21.57
CA GLY A 852 -5.66 2.68 -22.03
C GLY A 852 -6.92 2.75 -21.15
N PRO A 853 -7.65 3.88 -21.14
CA PRO A 853 -8.94 3.98 -20.47
C PRO A 853 -10.00 3.14 -21.20
N PHE A 854 -11.14 2.92 -20.54
CA PHE A 854 -12.29 2.24 -21.13
C PHE A 854 -12.89 3.02 -22.32
N LEU A 855 -13.13 2.31 -23.44
CA LEU A 855 -13.94 2.81 -24.54
C LEU A 855 -15.26 2.06 -24.60
N SER A 856 -16.37 2.80 -24.44
CA SER A 856 -17.74 2.29 -24.35
C SER A 856 -18.49 2.26 -25.69
N PHE A 857 -19.44 1.34 -25.81
CA PHE A 857 -20.18 1.01 -27.01
C PHE A 857 -21.53 0.32 -26.65
N PRO A 858 -22.56 0.35 -27.52
CA PRO A 858 -23.78 -0.43 -27.29
C PRO A 858 -23.49 -1.94 -27.32
N LEU A 859 -24.36 -2.79 -26.78
CA LEU A 859 -24.26 -4.25 -26.98
C LEU A 859 -25.44 -4.82 -27.77
N PRO A 860 -25.25 -5.92 -28.54
CA PRO A 860 -23.97 -6.54 -28.90
C PRO A 860 -23.22 -5.73 -29.97
N PHE A 861 -21.89 -5.88 -30.06
CA PHE A 861 -21.04 -5.04 -30.93
C PHE A 861 -19.86 -5.80 -31.54
N THR A 862 -19.24 -5.21 -32.57
CA THR A 862 -18.02 -5.72 -33.22
C THR A 862 -17.10 -4.55 -33.56
N ARG A 863 -15.81 -4.64 -33.23
CA ARG A 863 -14.78 -3.67 -33.66
C ARG A 863 -13.48 -4.35 -34.12
N THR A 864 -12.68 -3.66 -34.93
CA THR A 864 -11.34 -4.12 -35.33
C THR A 864 -10.27 -3.44 -34.49
N GLU A 865 -9.55 -4.21 -33.68
CA GLU A 865 -8.46 -3.74 -32.85
C GLU A 865 -7.11 -4.04 -33.52
N TYR A 866 -6.15 -3.13 -33.38
CA TYR A 866 -4.85 -3.17 -34.05
C TYR A 866 -3.72 -3.06 -33.04
N TYR A 867 -2.79 -4.01 -33.08
CA TYR A 867 -1.75 -4.17 -32.04
C TYR A 867 -0.35 -4.15 -32.63
N THR A 868 0.62 -3.53 -31.92
CA THR A 868 2.04 -3.70 -32.26
C THR A 868 2.41 -5.18 -32.20
N ALA A 869 3.15 -5.66 -33.18
CA ALA A 869 3.78 -6.97 -33.16
C ALA A 869 5.27 -6.85 -32.82
N ASP A 870 5.60 -6.86 -31.53
CA ASP A 870 6.96 -6.83 -31.00
C ASP A 870 7.14 -8.01 -30.03
N PRO A 871 8.24 -8.81 -30.10
CA PRO A 871 8.44 -9.97 -29.24
C PRO A 871 8.49 -9.69 -27.74
N LEU A 872 8.79 -8.45 -27.32
CA LEU A 872 8.86 -8.05 -25.92
C LEU A 872 7.53 -7.53 -25.38
N VAL A 873 6.59 -7.19 -26.27
CA VAL A 873 5.31 -6.58 -25.92
C VAL A 873 4.21 -7.63 -25.97
N THR A 874 3.50 -7.80 -24.85
CA THR A 874 2.22 -8.51 -24.82
C THR A 874 1.08 -7.54 -24.57
N PHE A 875 -0.11 -7.88 -25.08
CA PHE A 875 -1.32 -7.12 -24.85
C PHE A 875 -2.40 -8.00 -24.22
N ALA A 876 -3.20 -7.39 -23.37
CA ALA A 876 -4.43 -7.96 -22.82
C ALA A 876 -5.57 -6.94 -22.99
N GLY A 877 -6.78 -7.31 -22.59
CA GLY A 877 -7.89 -6.37 -22.50
C GLY A 877 -8.84 -6.78 -21.39
N ASP A 878 -9.57 -5.81 -20.86
CA ASP A 878 -10.57 -6.06 -19.83
C ASP A 878 -11.89 -5.50 -20.35
N PHE A 879 -12.97 -6.27 -20.20
CA PHE A 879 -14.31 -5.90 -20.64
C PHE A 879 -15.24 -5.74 -19.43
N ALA A 880 -16.12 -4.75 -19.49
CA ALA A 880 -17.23 -4.54 -18.57
C ALA A 880 -18.55 -4.44 -19.34
N GLU A 881 -19.59 -5.12 -18.85
CA GLU A 881 -20.99 -4.88 -19.23
C GLU A 881 -21.59 -3.92 -18.19
N ILE A 882 -22.18 -2.82 -18.66
CA ILE A 882 -22.55 -1.64 -17.85
C ILE A 882 -24.05 -1.36 -18.03
N ASP A 883 -24.73 -0.96 -16.96
CA ASP A 883 -26.14 -0.57 -16.98
C ASP A 883 -26.32 0.76 -17.72
N ALA A 884 -27.14 0.79 -18.78
CA ALA A 884 -27.33 2.02 -19.56
C ALA A 884 -28.21 3.07 -18.86
N THR A 885 -28.66 2.82 -17.63
CA THR A 885 -29.46 3.76 -16.81
C THR A 885 -28.76 4.22 -15.54
N THR A 886 -27.94 3.38 -14.90
CA THR A 886 -27.17 3.74 -13.69
C THR A 886 -25.67 3.97 -13.92
N ASP A 887 -25.14 3.60 -15.09
CA ASP A 887 -23.68 3.59 -15.43
C ASP A 887 -22.84 2.68 -14.51
N GLU A 888 -23.49 1.77 -13.78
CA GLU A 888 -22.86 0.78 -12.92
C GLU A 888 -22.37 -0.44 -13.73
N THR A 889 -21.17 -0.93 -13.44
CA THR A 889 -20.68 -2.20 -13.99
C THR A 889 -21.47 -3.38 -13.42
N ILE A 890 -22.11 -4.13 -14.31
CA ILE A 890 -22.96 -5.30 -14.05
C ILE A 890 -22.13 -6.57 -13.97
N SER A 891 -21.15 -6.72 -14.86
CA SER A 891 -20.19 -7.82 -14.85
C SER A 891 -18.92 -7.44 -15.60
N GLY A 892 -17.80 -8.05 -15.24
CA GLY A 892 -16.50 -7.78 -15.84
C GLY A 892 -15.68 -9.05 -16.05
N VAL A 893 -14.96 -9.12 -17.17
CA VAL A 893 -14.11 -10.26 -17.53
C VAL A 893 -12.72 -9.80 -17.99
N PHE A 894 -11.69 -10.50 -17.53
CA PHE A 894 -10.29 -10.10 -17.67
C PHE A 894 -9.58 -11.00 -18.68
N GLY A 895 -9.04 -10.41 -19.75
CA GLY A 895 -8.28 -11.15 -20.75
C GLY A 895 -6.84 -11.39 -20.32
N GLU A 896 -6.31 -12.57 -20.66
CA GLU A 896 -4.90 -12.93 -20.49
C GLU A 896 -4.00 -12.18 -21.49
N ARG A 897 -2.69 -12.20 -21.22
CA ARG A 897 -1.67 -11.56 -22.06
C ARG A 897 -1.29 -12.38 -23.29
N ARG A 898 -1.21 -11.68 -24.42
CA ARG A 898 -0.93 -12.27 -25.73
C ARG A 898 0.13 -11.49 -26.49
N ALA A 899 1.15 -12.19 -26.98
CA ALA A 899 2.08 -11.66 -27.98
C ALA A 899 1.42 -11.72 -29.37
N TYR A 900 1.47 -10.61 -30.10
CA TYR A 900 0.84 -10.47 -31.42
C TYR A 900 1.87 -10.54 -32.56
N ARG A 901 1.45 -11.02 -33.75
CA ARG A 901 2.32 -11.17 -34.93
C ARG A 901 1.83 -10.30 -36.09
N ALA A 902 2.74 -9.61 -36.76
CA ALA A 902 2.45 -8.67 -37.85
C ALA A 902 1.76 -9.38 -39.04
N GLY A 903 0.83 -8.69 -39.69
CA GLY A 903 0.11 -9.19 -40.87
C GLY A 903 -0.81 -10.39 -40.58
N ARG A 904 -1.03 -10.76 -39.32
CA ARG A 904 -1.97 -11.81 -38.92
C ARG A 904 -3.28 -11.21 -38.42
N SER A 905 -4.38 -11.87 -38.76
CA SER A 905 -5.71 -11.59 -38.24
C SER A 905 -6.11 -12.63 -37.20
N TYR A 906 -6.80 -12.19 -36.16
CA TYR A 906 -7.30 -13.00 -35.05
C TYR A 906 -8.78 -12.69 -34.80
N LEU A 907 -9.47 -13.60 -34.10
CA LEU A 907 -10.81 -13.40 -33.57
C LEU A 907 -10.73 -13.45 -32.04
N GLU A 908 -11.44 -12.54 -31.38
CA GLU A 908 -11.77 -12.60 -29.96
C GLU A 908 -13.29 -12.49 -29.82
N GLN A 909 -13.87 -13.37 -28.99
CA GLN A 909 -15.23 -13.24 -28.50
C GLN A 909 -15.15 -12.83 -27.02
N TRP A 910 -15.96 -11.85 -26.62
CA TRP A 910 -16.00 -11.28 -25.28
C TRP A 910 -17.40 -11.44 -24.68
N ASN A 911 -17.46 -11.79 -23.39
CA ASN A 911 -18.71 -12.05 -22.67
C ASN A 911 -19.61 -13.20 -23.22
N PRO A 912 -19.10 -14.27 -23.88
CA PRO A 912 -19.95 -15.40 -24.26
C PRO A 912 -20.34 -16.27 -23.05
N ALA A 913 -21.52 -16.90 -23.12
CA ALA A 913 -21.84 -18.04 -22.26
C ALA A 913 -21.00 -19.28 -22.67
N VAL A 914 -20.72 -20.25 -21.80
CA VAL A 914 -21.20 -20.45 -20.42
C VAL A 914 -20.39 -19.65 -19.41
N PHE A 915 -21.05 -18.96 -18.46
CA PHE A 915 -20.34 -18.34 -17.34
C PHE A 915 -20.17 -19.35 -16.21
N ALA A 916 -18.94 -19.49 -15.72
CA ALA A 916 -18.59 -20.47 -14.70
C ALA A 916 -17.48 -19.94 -13.77
N PRO A 917 -17.30 -20.54 -12.59
CA PRO A 917 -16.17 -20.20 -11.73
C PRO A 917 -14.82 -20.41 -12.40
N SER A 918 -13.87 -19.56 -12.01
CA SER A 918 -12.56 -19.38 -12.61
C SER A 918 -11.48 -19.23 -11.54
N LEU A 919 -10.30 -19.76 -11.81
CA LEU A 919 -9.11 -19.60 -10.98
C LEU A 919 -8.22 -18.47 -11.55
N GLY A 920 -7.19 -18.09 -10.80
CA GLY A 920 -6.40 -16.87 -11.03
C GLY A 920 -5.67 -16.77 -12.38
N ASN A 921 -5.29 -15.54 -12.73
CA ASN A 921 -4.57 -15.13 -13.93
C ASN A 921 -3.54 -14.03 -13.60
N ASP A 922 -3.20 -13.16 -14.56
CA ASP A 922 -2.36 -11.97 -14.35
C ASP A 922 -3.12 -10.77 -13.71
N VAL A 923 -4.32 -10.99 -13.16
CA VAL A 923 -5.17 -9.97 -12.54
C VAL A 923 -5.70 -10.46 -11.19
N LEU A 924 -6.36 -11.64 -11.17
CA LEU A 924 -6.84 -12.28 -9.94
C LEU A 924 -5.81 -13.30 -9.42
N ALA A 925 -5.54 -13.32 -8.11
CA ALA A 925 -4.50 -14.18 -7.52
C ALA A 925 -4.86 -15.69 -7.46
N GLY A 926 -6.14 -16.05 -7.59
CA GLY A 926 -6.60 -17.43 -7.42
C GLY A 926 -6.71 -17.82 -5.94
N VAL A 927 -6.42 -19.08 -5.60
CA VAL A 927 -6.29 -19.48 -4.18
C VAL A 927 -4.85 -19.87 -3.88
N THR A 928 -4.19 -19.12 -3.01
CA THR A 928 -2.78 -19.29 -2.64
C THR A 928 -2.63 -19.52 -1.14
N ARG A 929 -1.45 -19.92 -0.69
CA ARG A 929 -1.06 -19.92 0.72
C ARG A 929 0.33 -19.33 0.91
N THR A 930 0.46 -18.44 1.90
CA THR A 930 1.72 -17.81 2.31
C THR A 930 1.85 -17.98 3.82
N GLY A 931 2.90 -18.67 4.27
CA GLY A 931 2.97 -19.15 5.65
C GLY A 931 1.77 -20.01 5.99
N ASP A 932 0.95 -19.48 6.91
CA ASP A 932 -0.28 -20.09 7.38
C ASP A 932 -1.56 -19.31 7.02
N THR A 933 -1.45 -18.28 6.18
CA THR A 933 -2.63 -17.60 5.60
C THR A 933 -2.92 -18.17 4.22
N LEU A 934 -4.17 -18.63 4.00
CA LEU A 934 -4.73 -18.84 2.67
C LEU A 934 -5.35 -17.54 2.19
N THR A 935 -4.95 -17.07 1.00
CA THR A 935 -5.58 -15.95 0.31
C THR A 935 -6.42 -16.49 -0.84
N MET A 936 -7.67 -16.06 -0.93
CA MET A 936 -8.62 -16.38 -1.99
C MET A 936 -8.94 -15.09 -2.75
N ASP A 937 -8.86 -15.14 -4.07
CA ASP A 937 -9.26 -14.10 -5.01
C ASP A 937 -9.75 -14.79 -6.29
N LEU A 938 -11.07 -14.84 -6.47
CA LEU A 938 -11.71 -15.67 -7.48
C LEU A 938 -12.72 -14.90 -8.32
N GLY A 939 -12.98 -15.41 -9.52
CA GLY A 939 -14.12 -14.98 -10.33
C GLY A 939 -15.16 -16.10 -10.39
N LEU A 940 -16.35 -15.91 -9.84
CA LEU A 940 -17.41 -16.92 -9.89
C LEU A 940 -18.20 -16.93 -11.21
N TYR A 941 -17.93 -15.97 -12.11
CA TYR A 941 -18.62 -15.75 -13.39
C TYR A 941 -17.66 -15.41 -14.55
N GLY A 942 -16.58 -16.18 -14.68
CA GLY A 942 -15.69 -16.10 -15.85
C GLY A 942 -16.35 -16.62 -17.12
N ASP A 943 -16.03 -16.05 -18.28
CA ASP A 943 -16.75 -16.28 -19.56
C ASP A 943 -16.46 -17.63 -20.25
N GLY A 944 -17.32 -17.95 -21.22
CA GLY A 944 -17.23 -19.15 -22.07
C GLY A 944 -16.10 -19.14 -23.10
N ALA A 945 -15.26 -18.09 -23.14
CA ALA A 945 -13.98 -18.10 -23.84
C ALA A 945 -12.81 -18.44 -22.88
N GLY A 946 -13.11 -18.69 -21.59
CA GLY A 946 -12.17 -19.16 -20.58
C GLY A 946 -11.68 -18.08 -19.62
N ARG A 947 -12.00 -16.80 -19.84
CA ARG A 947 -11.49 -15.68 -19.02
C ARG A 947 -12.04 -15.71 -17.59
N PRO A 948 -11.26 -15.33 -16.57
CA PRO A 948 -11.83 -15.05 -15.26
C PRO A 948 -12.73 -13.80 -15.28
N GLY A 949 -13.68 -13.73 -14.36
CA GLY A 949 -14.64 -12.65 -14.28
C GLY A 949 -15.60 -12.73 -13.11
N ARG A 950 -16.16 -11.56 -12.75
CA ARG A 950 -17.10 -11.37 -11.64
C ARG A 950 -18.37 -10.66 -12.14
N SER A 951 -19.42 -10.73 -11.32
CA SER A 951 -20.76 -10.26 -11.67
C SER A 951 -21.44 -9.68 -10.43
N GLN A 952 -22.33 -8.70 -10.62
CA GLN A 952 -23.38 -8.42 -9.64
C GLN A 952 -24.10 -9.73 -9.30
N THR A 953 -24.31 -9.96 -8.01
CA THR A 953 -24.89 -11.16 -7.41
C THR A 953 -25.87 -10.73 -6.31
N ASP A 954 -26.91 -11.53 -6.11
CA ASP A 954 -27.90 -11.33 -5.04
C ASP A 954 -27.41 -11.98 -3.73
N SER A 955 -26.56 -13.01 -3.87
CA SER A 955 -25.83 -13.62 -2.76
C SER A 955 -24.57 -14.33 -3.27
N VAL A 956 -23.54 -14.32 -2.42
CA VAL A 956 -22.41 -15.25 -2.44
C VAL A 956 -22.39 -15.93 -1.09
N SER A 957 -22.15 -17.24 -1.07
CA SER A 957 -22.14 -18.07 0.13
C SER A 957 -21.07 -19.14 0.03
N GLY A 958 -20.49 -19.56 1.16
CA GLY A 958 -19.44 -20.56 1.10
C GLY A 958 -18.91 -21.03 2.45
N THR A 959 -18.11 -22.10 2.43
CA THR A 959 -17.44 -22.63 3.63
C THR A 959 -16.07 -23.20 3.30
N LEU A 960 -15.15 -23.13 4.26
CA LEU A 960 -13.92 -23.90 4.26
C LEU A 960 -13.94 -24.92 5.40
N HIS A 961 -13.64 -26.18 5.07
CA HIS A 961 -13.48 -27.27 6.03
C HIS A 961 -12.07 -27.86 5.95
N ARG A 962 -11.57 -28.41 7.06
CA ARG A 962 -10.34 -29.22 7.16
C ARG A 962 -10.65 -30.53 7.86
N ASP A 963 -10.35 -31.65 7.21
CA ASP A 963 -10.55 -33.03 7.69
C ASP A 963 -11.99 -33.32 8.19
N GLY A 964 -12.97 -32.56 7.69
CA GLY A 964 -14.40 -32.66 8.04
C GLY A 964 -14.89 -31.59 9.04
N VAL A 965 -14.00 -30.86 9.72
CA VAL A 965 -14.33 -29.77 10.64
C VAL A 965 -14.41 -28.45 9.88
N LYS A 966 -15.44 -27.63 10.12
CA LYS A 966 -15.54 -26.29 9.50
C LYS A 966 -14.53 -25.33 10.14
N LEU A 967 -13.79 -24.60 9.31
CA LEU A 967 -12.84 -23.57 9.72
C LEU A 967 -13.41 -22.15 9.54
N ALA A 968 -14.11 -21.89 8.43
CA ALA A 968 -14.64 -20.57 8.10
C ALA A 968 -15.96 -20.66 7.32
N ASP A 969 -16.81 -19.65 7.51
CA ASP A 969 -17.91 -19.28 6.61
C ASP A 969 -17.43 -18.14 5.69
N LEU A 970 -17.87 -18.15 4.43
CA LEU A 970 -17.35 -17.28 3.35
C LEU A 970 -18.48 -16.50 2.66
N ASP A 971 -19.50 -16.14 3.44
CA ASP A 971 -20.69 -15.46 2.92
C ASP A 971 -20.36 -14.02 2.51
N GLY A 972 -20.72 -13.66 1.28
CA GLY A 972 -20.34 -12.41 0.62
C GLY A 972 -18.93 -12.38 0.01
N ALA A 973 -18.11 -13.42 0.14
CA ALA A 973 -16.68 -13.37 -0.19
C ALA A 973 -16.32 -13.99 -1.57
N GLU A 974 -16.05 -13.15 -2.58
CA GLU A 974 -15.22 -13.54 -3.75
C GLU A 974 -13.71 -13.33 -3.50
N TYR A 975 -13.35 -12.57 -2.45
CA TYR A 975 -12.00 -12.46 -1.89
C TYR A 975 -12.04 -12.72 -0.36
N ALA A 976 -11.06 -13.44 0.17
CA ALA A 976 -10.89 -13.69 1.61
C ALA A 976 -9.43 -13.98 1.97
N GLU A 977 -9.04 -13.67 3.21
CA GLU A 977 -7.79 -14.14 3.83
C GLU A 977 -8.13 -14.94 5.08
N ILE A 978 -7.59 -16.16 5.21
CA ILE A 978 -8.03 -17.14 6.20
C ILE A 978 -6.81 -17.78 6.86
N ALA A 979 -6.70 -17.67 8.18
CA ALA A 979 -5.68 -18.40 8.95
C ALA A 979 -5.96 -19.91 8.93
N LEU A 980 -4.98 -20.71 8.51
CA LEU A 980 -5.04 -22.17 8.43
C LEU A 980 -4.10 -22.82 9.45
N PRO A 981 -4.40 -24.02 9.96
CA PRO A 981 -3.43 -24.81 10.72
C PRO A 981 -2.18 -25.14 9.89
N ALA A 982 -1.00 -25.04 10.51
CA ALA A 982 0.30 -25.24 9.87
C ALA A 982 0.55 -26.69 9.41
N GLN A 983 -0.07 -27.66 10.07
CA GLN A 983 0.09 -29.08 9.74
C GLN A 983 -0.65 -29.40 8.43
N ASP A 984 -0.08 -30.29 7.59
CA ASP A 984 -0.78 -30.77 6.41
C ASP A 984 -2.14 -31.42 6.77
N GLY A 985 -3.15 -31.16 5.95
CA GLY A 985 -4.51 -31.66 6.13
C GLY A 985 -5.28 -31.69 4.81
N ARG A 986 -6.42 -32.38 4.78
CA ARG A 986 -7.32 -32.37 3.62
C ARG A 986 -8.36 -31.28 3.78
N TYR A 987 -8.36 -30.32 2.87
CA TYR A 987 -9.29 -29.20 2.87
C TYR A 987 -10.42 -29.43 1.88
N ARG A 988 -11.60 -28.87 2.19
CA ARG A 988 -12.75 -28.77 1.29
C ARG A 988 -13.26 -27.34 1.29
N LEU A 989 -13.13 -26.67 0.15
CA LEU A 989 -13.60 -25.30 -0.07
C LEU A 989 -14.86 -25.37 -0.95
N GLU A 990 -15.95 -24.77 -0.51
CA GLU A 990 -17.22 -24.72 -1.26
C GLU A 990 -17.69 -23.28 -1.40
N LEU A 991 -18.07 -22.90 -2.62
CA LEU A 991 -18.60 -21.58 -2.95
C LEU A 991 -19.87 -21.72 -3.81
N ARG A 992 -20.86 -20.86 -3.58
CA ARG A 992 -22.11 -20.73 -4.34
C ARG A 992 -22.44 -19.25 -4.50
N ALA A 993 -22.72 -18.83 -5.73
CA ALA A 993 -23.22 -17.49 -6.00
C ALA A 993 -24.53 -17.57 -6.79
N GLU A 994 -25.43 -16.62 -6.56
CA GLU A 994 -26.69 -16.47 -7.29
C GLU A 994 -26.82 -15.06 -7.88
N ARG A 995 -27.35 -14.98 -9.10
CA ARG A 995 -27.56 -13.73 -9.83
C ARG A 995 -29.04 -13.47 -10.01
N GLY A 996 -29.47 -12.25 -9.67
CA GLY A 996 -30.87 -11.87 -9.67
C GLY A 996 -31.55 -11.83 -11.02
N ALA A 997 -32.84 -11.53 -10.98
CA ALA A 997 -33.79 -11.63 -12.09
C ALA A 997 -33.39 -10.85 -13.38
N ARG A 998 -32.40 -9.94 -13.30
CA ARG A 998 -31.82 -9.27 -14.48
C ARG A 998 -31.06 -10.23 -15.40
N PHE A 999 -30.53 -11.35 -14.91
CA PHE A 999 -29.73 -12.29 -15.71
C PHE A 999 -30.57 -13.50 -16.15
N ALA A 1000 -30.52 -13.84 -17.44
CA ALA A 1000 -31.25 -14.98 -17.99
C ALA A 1000 -30.41 -16.27 -18.10
N LEU A 1001 -29.07 -16.17 -18.06
CA LEU A 1001 -28.11 -17.26 -18.23
C LEU A 1001 -27.16 -17.34 -17.04
N SER A 1002 -26.69 -18.55 -16.73
CA SER A 1002 -25.75 -18.83 -15.64
C SER A 1002 -26.23 -18.12 -14.36
N THR A 1003 -27.46 -18.42 -13.95
CA THR A 1003 -28.18 -17.69 -12.87
C THR A 1003 -27.72 -18.12 -11.47
N ARG A 1004 -27.12 -19.30 -11.38
CA ARG A 1004 -26.39 -19.77 -10.20
C ARG A 1004 -25.15 -20.52 -10.65
N THR A 1005 -24.02 -20.22 -10.02
CA THR A 1005 -22.82 -21.06 -10.06
C THR A 1005 -22.57 -21.66 -8.68
N GLN A 1006 -22.05 -22.88 -8.66
CA GLN A 1006 -21.57 -23.56 -7.45
C GLN A 1006 -20.32 -24.34 -7.79
N ILE A 1007 -19.30 -24.26 -6.92
CA ILE A 1007 -18.05 -24.99 -7.06
C ILE A 1007 -17.61 -25.54 -5.70
N ALA A 1008 -17.10 -26.76 -5.68
CA ALA A 1008 -16.53 -27.39 -4.50
C ALA A 1008 -15.21 -28.07 -4.88
N TRP A 1009 -14.16 -27.78 -4.13
CA TRP A 1009 -12.85 -28.42 -4.24
C TRP A 1009 -12.59 -29.34 -3.05
N THR A 1010 -11.74 -30.35 -3.25
CA THR A 1010 -11.05 -31.05 -2.15
C THR A 1010 -9.57 -31.16 -2.53
N PHE A 1011 -8.68 -30.81 -1.61
CA PHE A 1011 -7.23 -30.70 -1.86
C PHE A 1011 -6.41 -30.97 -0.58
N ARG A 1012 -5.08 -30.98 -0.66
CA ARG A 1012 -4.16 -30.97 0.49
C ARG A 1012 -3.38 -29.65 0.57
N SER A 1013 -3.02 -29.24 1.79
CA SER A 1013 -2.20 -28.05 2.07
C SER A 1013 -1.59 -28.15 3.48
N GLY A 1014 -0.35 -27.68 3.63
CA GLY A 1014 0.31 -27.39 4.90
C GLY A 1014 1.05 -26.04 4.81
N HIS A 1015 1.78 -25.67 5.86
CA HIS A 1015 2.57 -24.43 5.93
C HIS A 1015 3.47 -24.20 4.70
N VAL A 1016 3.55 -22.95 4.23
CA VAL A 1016 4.35 -22.52 3.07
C VAL A 1016 5.39 -21.48 3.48
N SER A 1017 6.67 -21.84 3.56
CA SER A 1017 7.74 -20.89 3.86
C SER A 1017 8.22 -20.17 2.60
N GLY A 1018 8.21 -18.83 2.60
CA GLY A 1018 8.60 -18.00 1.45
C GLY A 1018 7.39 -17.44 0.68
N ASP A 1019 7.50 -17.40 -0.64
CA ASP A 1019 6.50 -16.82 -1.55
C ASP A 1019 5.14 -17.55 -1.50
N ALA A 1020 4.09 -16.84 -1.94
CA ALA A 1020 2.73 -17.37 -2.03
C ALA A 1020 2.64 -18.57 -2.99
N LEU A 1021 2.25 -19.74 -2.48
CA LEU A 1021 2.10 -20.97 -3.27
C LEU A 1021 0.67 -21.13 -3.82
N PRO A 1022 0.46 -21.20 -5.15
CA PRO A 1022 -0.81 -21.58 -5.75
C PRO A 1022 -1.24 -23.00 -5.35
N LEU A 1023 -2.43 -23.12 -4.75
CA LEU A 1023 -2.96 -24.41 -4.28
C LEU A 1023 -3.39 -25.31 -5.47
N PRO A 1024 -3.37 -26.64 -5.33
CA PRO A 1024 -3.62 -27.60 -6.42
C PRO A 1024 -5.11 -27.72 -6.80
N LEU A 1025 -5.72 -26.59 -7.17
CA LEU A 1025 -7.11 -26.47 -7.59
C LEU A 1025 -7.26 -26.58 -9.10
N SER A 1026 -8.48 -26.86 -9.57
CA SER A 1026 -8.81 -26.82 -11.00
C SER A 1026 -10.21 -26.27 -11.25
N ALA A 1027 -10.41 -25.54 -12.34
CA ALA A 1027 -11.72 -25.09 -12.82
C ALA A 1027 -12.20 -26.00 -13.95
N ILE A 1028 -13.51 -26.23 -14.05
CA ILE A 1028 -14.13 -26.88 -15.22
C ILE A 1028 -14.78 -25.81 -16.08
N ARG A 1029 -14.43 -25.79 -17.37
CA ARG A 1029 -14.95 -24.83 -18.36
C ARG A 1029 -15.70 -25.57 -19.48
N TRP A 1030 -16.71 -24.92 -20.05
CA TRP A 1030 -17.50 -25.41 -21.18
C TRP A 1030 -17.53 -24.37 -22.30
N THR A 1031 -17.25 -24.77 -23.53
CA THR A 1031 -17.18 -23.85 -24.69
C THR A 1031 -18.13 -24.25 -25.84
N PRO A 1032 -19.45 -24.38 -25.58
CA PRO A 1032 -20.43 -24.76 -26.61
C PRO A 1032 -20.45 -23.77 -27.79
N ALA A 1033 -20.75 -24.27 -28.99
CA ALA A 1033 -20.98 -23.42 -30.15
C ALA A 1033 -22.36 -22.73 -30.04
N LEU A 1034 -22.35 -21.48 -29.59
CA LEU A 1034 -23.54 -20.63 -29.38
C LEU A 1034 -23.59 -19.47 -30.38
N ASP A 1035 -24.78 -18.91 -30.57
CA ASP A 1035 -24.95 -17.58 -31.15
C ASP A 1035 -24.61 -16.44 -30.15
N ARG A 1036 -24.66 -15.19 -30.64
CA ARG A 1036 -24.37 -13.98 -29.84
C ARG A 1036 -25.38 -13.70 -28.70
N PHE A 1037 -26.42 -14.51 -28.55
CA PHE A 1037 -27.43 -14.44 -27.48
C PHE A 1037 -27.32 -15.63 -26.51
N GLY A 1038 -26.28 -16.46 -26.65
CA GLY A 1038 -26.05 -17.65 -25.83
C GLY A 1038 -26.94 -18.84 -26.21
N THR A 1039 -27.38 -18.94 -27.47
CA THR A 1039 -28.35 -19.96 -27.93
C THR A 1039 -27.69 -21.01 -28.83
N ALA A 1040 -28.00 -22.29 -28.58
CA ALA A 1040 -27.67 -23.43 -29.42
C ALA A 1040 -28.90 -23.96 -30.18
N PRO A 1041 -28.73 -24.66 -31.32
CA PRO A 1041 -29.87 -25.23 -32.05
C PRO A 1041 -30.59 -26.35 -31.28
N ALA A 1042 -31.92 -26.28 -31.20
CA ALA A 1042 -32.80 -27.29 -30.62
C ALA A 1042 -32.85 -28.60 -31.43
N GLY A 1043 -33.34 -29.67 -30.78
CA GLY A 1043 -33.59 -31.00 -31.36
C GLY A 1043 -32.34 -31.78 -31.80
N ARG A 1044 -31.14 -31.22 -31.66
CA ARG A 1044 -29.87 -31.79 -32.14
C ARG A 1044 -29.03 -32.37 -31.02
N LEU A 1045 -28.16 -33.31 -31.39
CA LEU A 1045 -27.04 -33.73 -30.55
C LEU A 1045 -25.85 -32.81 -30.86
N SER A 1046 -25.33 -32.13 -29.83
CA SER A 1046 -24.26 -31.15 -29.94
C SER A 1046 -23.06 -31.56 -29.09
N ALA A 1047 -21.86 -31.36 -29.62
CA ALA A 1047 -20.64 -31.45 -28.84
C ALA A 1047 -20.45 -30.16 -28.03
N VAL A 1048 -20.29 -30.30 -26.71
CA VAL A 1048 -19.91 -29.24 -25.79
C VAL A 1048 -18.50 -29.57 -25.30
N PRO A 1049 -17.43 -28.89 -25.78
CA PRO A 1049 -16.08 -29.13 -25.29
C PRO A 1049 -16.00 -28.82 -23.79
N VAL A 1050 -15.27 -29.66 -23.05
CA VAL A 1050 -15.11 -29.55 -21.59
C VAL A 1050 -13.64 -29.62 -21.23
N THR A 1051 -13.13 -28.56 -20.62
CA THR A 1051 -11.72 -28.45 -20.24
C THR A 1051 -11.59 -28.34 -18.72
N VAL A 1052 -10.72 -29.15 -18.13
CA VAL A 1052 -10.29 -28.98 -16.74
C VAL A 1052 -8.98 -28.19 -16.78
N LEU A 1053 -8.96 -27.01 -16.18
CA LEU A 1053 -7.82 -26.10 -16.14
C LEU A 1053 -7.27 -26.04 -14.70
N PRO A 1054 -6.02 -26.47 -14.42
CA PRO A 1054 -5.40 -26.27 -13.12
C PRO A 1054 -5.12 -24.78 -12.87
N GLN A 1055 -5.00 -24.37 -11.61
CA GLN A 1055 -4.54 -23.02 -11.28
C GLN A 1055 -3.11 -22.80 -11.81
N ALA A 1056 -2.85 -21.63 -12.42
CA ALA A 1056 -1.51 -21.27 -12.87
C ALA A 1056 -0.49 -21.33 -11.71
N GLY A 1057 0.68 -21.92 -11.97
CA GLY A 1057 1.74 -22.10 -10.97
C GLY A 1057 1.48 -23.20 -9.91
N SER A 1058 0.32 -23.87 -9.92
CA SER A 1058 0.01 -24.91 -8.92
C SER A 1058 0.60 -26.28 -9.25
N THR A 1059 0.65 -27.14 -8.24
CA THR A 1059 1.13 -28.53 -8.31
C THR A 1059 0.03 -29.56 -8.63
N ALA A 1060 -1.12 -29.10 -9.15
CA ALA A 1060 -2.27 -29.96 -9.45
C ALA A 1060 -1.92 -31.13 -10.40
N GLY A 1061 -2.34 -32.35 -10.04
CA GLY A 1061 -2.02 -33.55 -10.79
C GLY A 1061 -2.80 -33.70 -12.10
N ALA A 1062 -2.35 -34.61 -12.96
CA ALA A 1062 -3.07 -34.96 -14.19
C ALA A 1062 -4.48 -35.50 -13.89
N VAL A 1063 -5.46 -35.14 -14.73
CA VAL A 1063 -6.87 -35.57 -14.58
C VAL A 1063 -6.99 -37.09 -14.77
N THR A 1064 -7.50 -37.78 -13.75
CA THR A 1064 -7.71 -39.23 -13.74
C THR A 1064 -9.15 -39.62 -14.08
N SER A 1065 -10.11 -38.72 -13.87
CA SER A 1065 -11.50 -38.91 -14.28
C SER A 1065 -12.22 -37.57 -14.51
N LEU A 1066 -13.19 -37.58 -15.43
CA LEU A 1066 -14.11 -36.48 -15.70
C LEU A 1066 -15.49 -37.06 -15.99
N SER A 1067 -16.52 -36.51 -15.37
CA SER A 1067 -17.92 -36.85 -15.57
C SER A 1067 -18.76 -35.58 -15.73
N VAL A 1068 -19.78 -35.62 -16.58
CA VAL A 1068 -20.63 -34.46 -16.91
C VAL A 1068 -22.09 -34.89 -16.94
N GLN A 1069 -22.96 -34.00 -16.45
CA GLN A 1069 -24.41 -34.13 -16.43
C GLN A 1069 -25.05 -32.88 -17.04
N ALA A 1070 -26.19 -33.07 -17.70
CA ALA A 1070 -27.05 -32.01 -18.21
C ALA A 1070 -28.43 -32.07 -17.55
N SER A 1071 -29.07 -30.91 -17.43
CA SER A 1071 -30.44 -30.72 -16.95
C SER A 1071 -31.16 -29.75 -17.89
N PHE A 1072 -32.46 -29.93 -18.08
CA PHE A 1072 -33.32 -29.07 -18.90
C PHE A 1072 -34.47 -28.44 -18.09
N ASP A 1073 -34.37 -28.52 -16.76
CA ASP A 1073 -35.38 -28.15 -15.76
C ASP A 1073 -34.74 -27.39 -14.57
N ASP A 1074 -33.82 -26.48 -14.90
CA ASP A 1074 -33.07 -25.61 -13.96
C ASP A 1074 -32.34 -26.34 -12.82
N GLY A 1075 -31.92 -27.58 -13.07
CA GLY A 1075 -31.18 -28.43 -12.14
C GLY A 1075 -32.05 -29.31 -11.25
N THR A 1076 -33.34 -29.47 -11.57
CA THR A 1076 -34.27 -30.33 -10.81
C THR A 1076 -34.01 -31.82 -11.07
N THR A 1077 -33.76 -32.21 -12.32
CA THR A 1077 -33.34 -33.58 -12.69
C THR A 1077 -32.08 -33.54 -13.54
N TRP A 1078 -31.19 -34.51 -13.34
CA TRP A 1078 -29.87 -34.56 -13.97
C TRP A 1078 -29.66 -35.85 -14.77
N GLN A 1079 -29.19 -35.71 -15.99
CA GLN A 1079 -28.91 -36.81 -16.92
C GLN A 1079 -27.40 -36.90 -17.19
N ASN A 1080 -26.80 -38.07 -17.01
CA ASN A 1080 -25.41 -38.32 -17.40
C ASN A 1080 -25.26 -38.17 -18.92
N VAL A 1081 -24.29 -37.39 -19.38
CA VAL A 1081 -23.97 -37.24 -20.81
C VAL A 1081 -22.64 -37.91 -21.14
N SER A 1082 -22.53 -38.46 -22.36
CA SER A 1082 -21.29 -39.12 -22.80
C SER A 1082 -20.16 -38.11 -22.93
N VAL A 1083 -19.06 -38.33 -22.20
CA VAL A 1083 -17.82 -37.56 -22.35
C VAL A 1083 -16.86 -38.35 -23.23
N LYS A 1084 -16.52 -37.82 -24.41
CA LYS A 1084 -15.59 -38.46 -25.36
C LYS A 1084 -14.87 -37.39 -26.19
N ASP A 1085 -13.60 -37.61 -26.48
CA ASP A 1085 -12.76 -36.74 -27.32
C ASP A 1085 -12.75 -35.27 -26.83
N GLY A 1086 -12.68 -35.07 -25.51
CA GLY A 1086 -12.72 -33.76 -24.86
C GLY A 1086 -14.11 -33.09 -24.85
N CYS A 1087 -15.16 -33.75 -25.33
CA CYS A 1087 -16.50 -33.17 -25.46
C CYS A 1087 -17.56 -33.96 -24.66
N ALA A 1088 -18.44 -33.24 -23.97
CA ALA A 1088 -19.71 -33.75 -23.48
C ALA A 1088 -20.76 -33.67 -24.59
N TRP A 1089 -21.43 -34.79 -24.88
CA TRP A 1089 -22.39 -34.89 -25.98
C TRP A 1089 -23.82 -34.69 -25.48
N VAL A 1090 -24.33 -33.47 -25.61
CA VAL A 1090 -25.64 -33.04 -25.09
C VAL A 1090 -26.69 -33.08 -26.20
N ARG A 1091 -27.83 -33.75 -25.96
CA ARG A 1091 -28.97 -33.73 -26.87
C ARG A 1091 -29.97 -32.68 -26.40
N HIS A 1092 -30.17 -31.62 -27.18
CA HIS A 1092 -31.18 -30.61 -26.88
C HIS A 1092 -32.59 -31.14 -27.19
N PRO A 1093 -33.59 -30.87 -26.33
CA PRO A 1093 -35.00 -31.09 -26.63
C PRO A 1093 -35.48 -30.32 -27.87
N SER A 1094 -36.65 -30.68 -28.39
CA SER A 1094 -37.39 -29.89 -29.38
C SER A 1094 -38.13 -28.72 -28.72
N GLY A 1095 -38.22 -27.58 -29.42
CA GLY A 1095 -38.71 -26.33 -28.83
C GLY A 1095 -37.57 -25.54 -28.18
N SER A 1096 -37.90 -24.59 -27.32
CA SER A 1096 -36.90 -23.73 -26.66
C SER A 1096 -36.84 -23.94 -25.15
N GLY A 1097 -35.69 -23.62 -24.56
CA GLY A 1097 -35.43 -23.75 -23.13
C GLY A 1097 -33.99 -23.44 -22.75
N PHE A 1098 -33.56 -23.95 -21.60
CA PHE A 1098 -32.20 -23.79 -21.09
C PHE A 1098 -31.53 -25.14 -20.86
N VAL A 1099 -30.20 -25.17 -20.94
CA VAL A 1099 -29.37 -26.27 -20.47
C VAL A 1099 -28.66 -25.83 -19.21
N SER A 1100 -28.79 -26.59 -18.13
CA SER A 1100 -27.96 -26.50 -16.94
C SER A 1100 -26.90 -27.61 -16.98
N LEU A 1101 -25.69 -27.33 -16.49
CA LEU A 1101 -24.54 -28.24 -16.58
C LEU A 1101 -23.98 -28.51 -15.19
N ARG A 1102 -23.59 -29.77 -14.93
CA ARG A 1102 -22.80 -30.17 -13.76
C ARG A 1102 -21.64 -31.04 -14.21
N ALA A 1103 -20.49 -30.92 -13.57
CA ALA A 1103 -19.35 -31.81 -13.82
C ALA A 1103 -18.58 -32.11 -12.53
N ARG A 1104 -17.86 -33.23 -12.55
CA ARG A 1104 -16.95 -33.66 -11.49
C ARG A 1104 -15.68 -34.22 -12.11
N ALA A 1105 -14.52 -33.74 -11.65
CA ALA A 1105 -13.21 -34.23 -12.04
C ALA A 1105 -12.36 -34.60 -10.81
N ALA A 1106 -11.43 -35.53 -11.00
CA ALA A 1106 -10.42 -35.91 -10.01
C ALA A 1106 -9.03 -35.95 -10.67
N THR A 1107 -7.99 -35.70 -9.88
CA THR A 1107 -6.59 -35.62 -10.32
C THR A 1107 -5.68 -36.63 -9.61
N ALA A 1108 -4.49 -36.85 -10.15
CA ALA A 1108 -3.57 -37.91 -9.69
C ALA A 1108 -3.00 -37.70 -8.27
N ASP A 1109 -2.96 -36.45 -7.80
CA ASP A 1109 -2.62 -36.06 -6.42
C ASP A 1109 -3.76 -36.31 -5.41
N GLY A 1110 -4.93 -36.75 -5.90
CA GLY A 1110 -6.11 -37.04 -5.07
C GLY A 1110 -6.97 -35.81 -4.76
N SER A 1111 -6.70 -34.68 -5.42
CA SER A 1111 -7.60 -33.52 -5.42
C SER A 1111 -8.81 -33.74 -6.34
N THR A 1112 -9.90 -33.01 -6.09
CA THR A 1112 -11.15 -33.10 -6.87
C THR A 1112 -11.80 -31.74 -7.02
N VAL A 1113 -12.55 -31.56 -8.10
CA VAL A 1113 -13.46 -30.41 -8.29
C VAL A 1113 -14.84 -30.88 -8.75
N GLU A 1114 -15.89 -30.30 -8.16
CA GLU A 1114 -17.28 -30.38 -8.61
C GLU A 1114 -17.77 -28.98 -8.98
N VAL A 1115 -18.41 -28.82 -10.15
CA VAL A 1115 -18.94 -27.54 -10.65
C VAL A 1115 -20.37 -27.72 -11.12
N THR A 1116 -21.27 -26.79 -10.78
CA THR A 1116 -22.65 -26.72 -11.29
C THR A 1116 -22.95 -25.31 -11.79
N VAL A 1117 -23.58 -25.20 -12.97
CA VAL A 1117 -24.04 -23.95 -13.58
C VAL A 1117 -25.50 -24.10 -14.02
N ILE A 1118 -26.39 -23.29 -13.43
CA ILE A 1118 -27.82 -23.30 -13.75
C ILE A 1118 -28.10 -22.33 -14.91
N ARG A 1119 -28.85 -22.79 -15.93
CA ARG A 1119 -29.09 -22.08 -17.20
C ARG A 1119 -27.79 -21.68 -17.92
N ALA A 1120 -26.81 -22.57 -17.95
CA ALA A 1120 -25.52 -22.40 -18.61
C ALA A 1120 -25.63 -21.77 -20.01
N TYR A 1121 -26.56 -22.24 -20.84
CA TYR A 1121 -26.89 -21.66 -22.16
C TYR A 1121 -28.34 -21.96 -22.59
N ARG A 1122 -28.86 -21.34 -23.66
CA ARG A 1122 -30.20 -21.59 -24.22
C ARG A 1122 -30.20 -22.63 -25.33
N TYR A 1123 -31.33 -23.27 -25.59
CA TYR A 1123 -31.61 -23.89 -26.89
C TYR A 1123 -32.91 -23.34 -27.51
N ALA A 1124 -32.97 -23.29 -28.84
CA ALA A 1124 -34.14 -22.87 -29.64
C ALA A 1124 -34.09 -23.43 -31.07
#